data_AF-A0A9P8GWD5-F1
#
_entry.id   AF-A0A9P8GWD5-F1
#
_cell.length_a   1.000
_cell.length_b   1.000
_cell.length_c   1.000
_cell.angle_alpha   90.00
_cell.angle_beta   90.00
_cell.angle_gamma   90.00
#
_symmetry.space_group_name_H-M   'P 1'
#
loop_
_entity.id
_entity.type
_entity.pdbx_description
1 polymer ?
#
loop_
_entity_poly.entity_id
_entity_poly.type
_entity_poly.pdbx_seq_one_letter_code
_entity_poly.pdbx_strand_id
1 'polypeptide(L)'
;MSSKPLPRAAAGANGLPKQRAGLTSIDAPRRPNTPSNVFASLKATQILTLKPVLPAELIATILDYLPVSDLITCARVSKRLQEMVYDDTRWVARLKDMGVWNETEARQRYEESKKRLSGRPQADRSLTIFDAHDEQEKVRKSLEQAVAPRRPRHSSVTDGFDDLTVSQNPTFDAKAATTALRKVRSVRGHARQEYGRVHGALGPFYYDLVRSENSSDPAVFRLVQDSEQQARILADLRVFARSDSAQKWRQRQDKLDSMLGIFENAMINEFQQAYQAQDVDRMRRYAHVLVSLNGGAAGVDIFISNHPYMRQRNQVGNPLDCLQDVAPGHVDLNPAQRFFEKLASMLSMQSSIIDQVFPSSVSVLLPFTTRVCEDIVSDYITTLFIEAHENSVEVYLKAVAGVFEQAMRFAVSIQPPKASGTDFHDQIKSIISHIFEPHVDRFLTEELEYFTNRCNDEVGAWEKELSEQEAKTESFFMSGINRQAAKRDFLSSFKKVVMMPVNALPTFPSANKATPIAEVPTPDQTSRPETPDTPATPRPAPTTELAAKTAIMNSRLEGIKSLFSIEVALSLIHHAKASIERAAIFIRMGDKYATLTKEQCDKIFVSLLEILGRRHIQNGFDKAVGHLSSYNPRDVKEFRSEQTAGATAGVEPLVTFLELVNVGDLIQQMVDVFYVQELVTPGLTDRDDFLNPAVKEKKRFEQMLDERVAAGMGKGIDVLMDEVEYTCATLQLTADFNTDAVDAKNLTGVDKRASMMGLVDIGPTETAKRVVDTIQQHTGMLVGSTDKNMLDVFNQEVGLRLFGVLCKHIKRQRISADGAIKLISDINLYSSFITTLRQKSLLPYYSALRELSQIYLVDCGGGNATTTSTSIFSTSAAATTRMARCKELATIIADNDRYHGIFRAEEVYEFAERRADWYAVRRDVERAMYGIGCLIM
;
A
#
# COMPACT_ATOMS: atom_id res chain seq x y z
N MET A 1 -23.86 -32.16 15.25
CA MET A 1 -22.61 -32.88 14.86
C MET A 1 -21.42 -32.10 15.41
N SER A 2 -20.31 -32.68 15.89
CA SER A 2 -20.12 -33.82 16.81
C SER A 2 -18.65 -33.81 17.29
N SER A 3 -18.27 -33.87 18.57
CA SER A 3 -19.01 -33.69 19.84
C SER A 3 -18.03 -33.37 20.98
N LYS A 4 -18.42 -32.44 21.87
CA LYS A 4 -17.80 -32.07 23.18
C LYS A 4 -17.73 -33.25 24.18
N PRO A 5 -17.10 -33.16 25.38
CA PRO A 5 -16.03 -32.25 25.89
C PRO A 5 -14.95 -32.92 26.81
N LEU A 6 -14.10 -32.08 27.43
CA LEU A 6 -13.46 -32.20 28.78
C LEU A 6 -14.40 -32.75 29.90
N PRO A 7 -13.95 -33.19 31.12
CA PRO A 7 -12.85 -32.59 31.93
C PRO A 7 -12.06 -33.44 32.98
N ARG A 8 -11.16 -32.74 33.71
CA ARG A 8 -10.78 -32.86 35.16
C ARG A 8 -9.72 -33.87 35.68
N ALA A 9 -8.50 -33.34 35.86
CA ALA A 9 -7.76 -33.18 37.13
C ALA A 9 -7.36 -34.37 38.05
N ALA A 10 -6.04 -34.53 38.24
CA ALA A 10 -5.36 -34.98 39.47
C ALA A 10 -3.91 -34.41 39.50
N ALA A 11 -3.21 -34.47 40.64
CA ALA A 11 -1.85 -33.91 40.81
C ALA A 11 -0.84 -34.95 41.34
N GLY A 12 0.47 -34.72 41.11
CA GLY A 12 1.58 -35.56 41.60
C GLY A 12 2.90 -35.25 40.88
N ALA A 13 4.05 -35.51 41.51
CA ALA A 13 5.37 -35.07 41.03
C ALA A 13 6.46 -36.16 41.07
N ASN A 14 7.59 -35.87 40.39
CA ASN A 14 8.89 -36.56 40.38
C ASN A 14 9.02 -37.92 39.64
N GLY A 15 10.02 -38.02 38.75
CA GLY A 15 10.51 -39.28 38.16
C GLY A 15 11.23 -39.12 36.81
N LEU A 16 12.53 -39.45 36.73
CA LEU A 16 13.35 -39.39 35.51
C LEU A 16 13.12 -40.60 34.57
N PRO A 17 13.15 -40.43 33.23
CA PRO A 17 12.93 -41.53 32.28
C PRO A 17 14.21 -42.25 31.80
N LYS A 18 14.05 -43.51 31.38
CA LYS A 18 14.98 -44.28 30.52
C LYS A 18 14.32 -44.56 29.16
N GLN A 19 15.12 -44.77 28.11
CA GLN A 19 14.84 -45.59 26.90
C GLN A 19 16.15 -45.69 26.04
N ARG A 20 16.33 -46.53 25.00
CA ARG A 20 15.42 -47.36 24.16
C ARG A 20 16.14 -48.54 23.46
N ALA A 21 15.42 -49.35 22.69
CA ALA A 21 15.90 -50.31 21.68
C ALA A 21 14.82 -50.49 20.57
N GLY A 22 15.04 -51.09 19.38
CA GLY A 22 16.28 -51.60 18.76
C GLY A 22 16.25 -53.10 18.41
N LEU A 23 15.88 -53.50 17.18
CA LEU A 23 15.88 -54.90 16.69
C LEU A 23 15.76 -55.02 15.15
N THR A 24 15.98 -56.24 14.59
CA THR A 24 15.84 -56.70 13.17
C THR A 24 16.90 -56.23 12.14
N SER A 25 17.33 -57.00 11.11
CA SER A 25 17.23 -58.46 10.82
C SER A 25 18.19 -58.95 9.70
N ILE A 26 19.01 -59.99 10.00
CA ILE A 26 19.46 -61.16 9.18
C ILE A 26 19.96 -60.99 7.71
N ASP A 27 21.17 -61.51 7.43
CA ASP A 27 21.47 -62.38 6.25
C ASP A 27 22.70 -63.31 6.53
N ALA A 28 22.92 -64.41 5.79
CA ALA A 28 24.00 -65.40 6.04
C ALA A 28 24.33 -66.35 4.85
N PRO A 29 25.55 -66.95 4.79
CA PRO A 29 25.63 -68.43 4.90
C PRO A 29 26.87 -69.00 5.63
N ARG A 30 26.93 -70.34 5.77
CA ARG A 30 27.93 -71.15 6.54
C ARG A 30 28.88 -71.96 5.65
N ARG A 31 30.02 -72.42 6.21
CA ARG A 31 30.60 -73.81 6.21
C ARG A 31 32.12 -73.81 6.56
N PRO A 32 32.73 -74.95 6.92
CA PRO A 32 32.34 -75.97 7.91
C PRO A 32 33.43 -76.05 9.03
N ASN A 33 33.40 -77.08 9.90
CA ASN A 33 34.31 -77.18 11.07
C ASN A 33 35.05 -78.54 11.14
N THR A 34 36.11 -78.58 11.96
CA THR A 34 36.93 -79.74 12.41
C THR A 34 37.97 -80.31 11.41
N PRO A 35 39.03 -81.02 11.87
CA PRO A 35 39.52 -81.20 13.26
C PRO A 35 41.00 -80.83 13.48
N SER A 36 41.34 -80.25 14.66
CA SER A 36 42.73 -80.28 15.16
C SER A 36 42.85 -80.18 16.70
N ASN A 37 43.02 -81.32 17.35
CA ASN A 37 43.79 -81.54 18.58
C ASN A 37 43.69 -80.51 19.73
N VAL A 38 42.66 -80.68 20.57
CA VAL A 38 42.67 -80.86 22.04
C VAL A 38 43.76 -80.16 22.90
N PHE A 39 45.05 -80.27 22.56
CA PHE A 39 46.17 -79.68 23.31
C PHE A 39 46.08 -78.15 23.45
N ALA A 40 45.40 -77.45 22.54
CA ALA A 40 45.18 -76.01 22.66
C ALA A 40 44.43 -75.63 23.96
N SER A 41 43.46 -76.46 24.39
CA SER A 41 42.65 -76.18 25.58
C SER A 41 43.41 -76.35 26.90
N LEU A 42 44.53 -77.08 26.91
CA LEU A 42 45.38 -77.28 28.10
C LEU A 42 46.39 -76.14 28.31
N LYS A 43 46.70 -75.35 27.28
CA LYS A 43 47.43 -74.08 27.45
C LYS A 43 46.56 -72.99 28.10
N ALA A 44 45.24 -73.10 28.01
CA ALA A 44 44.31 -72.16 28.64
C ALA A 44 44.12 -72.39 30.16
N THR A 45 44.58 -73.53 30.70
CA THR A 45 44.41 -73.91 32.12
C THR A 45 45.71 -73.90 32.94
N GLN A 46 46.84 -73.45 32.38
CA GLN A 46 47.96 -73.02 33.21
C GLN A 46 47.62 -71.68 33.86
N ILE A 47 47.20 -71.73 35.13
CA ILE A 47 47.09 -70.57 36.01
C ILE A 47 48.51 -70.08 36.36
N LEU A 48 49.15 -69.43 35.39
CA LEU A 48 50.18 -68.45 35.69
C LEU A 48 49.54 -67.34 36.51
N THR A 49 50.26 -66.85 37.51
CA THR A 49 49.84 -65.76 38.39
C THR A 49 49.86 -64.42 37.65
N LEU A 50 48.88 -64.25 36.75
CA LEU A 50 48.54 -62.98 36.15
C LEU A 50 48.21 -62.00 37.28
N LYS A 51 49.16 -61.10 37.57
CA LYS A 51 48.89 -59.87 38.32
C LYS A 51 47.63 -59.21 37.73
N PRO A 52 46.79 -58.54 38.52
CA PRO A 52 45.65 -57.79 37.99
C PRO A 52 46.15 -56.63 37.14
N VAL A 53 46.33 -56.89 35.84
CA VAL A 53 46.69 -55.88 34.84
C VAL A 53 45.40 -55.17 34.46
N LEU A 54 45.27 -53.92 34.90
CA LEU A 54 44.23 -53.01 34.43
C LEU A 54 44.30 -52.93 32.88
N PRO A 55 43.17 -53.05 32.16
CA PRO A 55 43.09 -52.80 30.73
C PRO A 55 43.74 -51.47 30.35
N ALA A 56 44.41 -51.42 29.19
CA ALA A 56 45.14 -50.23 28.75
C ALA A 56 44.23 -48.99 28.69
N GLU A 57 42.97 -49.13 28.27
CA GLU A 57 41.95 -48.06 28.27
C GLU A 57 41.65 -47.51 29.66
N LEU A 58 41.61 -48.37 30.69
CA LEU A 58 41.39 -47.94 32.07
C LEU A 58 42.64 -47.27 32.65
N ILE A 59 43.84 -47.73 32.28
CA ILE A 59 45.08 -47.01 32.63
C ILE A 59 45.14 -45.66 31.92
N ALA A 60 44.77 -45.59 30.63
CA ALA A 60 44.77 -44.37 29.83
C ALA A 60 43.82 -43.32 30.42
N THR A 61 42.58 -43.70 30.77
CA THR A 61 41.59 -42.80 31.39
C THR A 61 41.96 -42.40 32.82
N ILE A 62 42.60 -43.28 33.61
CA ILE A 62 43.16 -42.90 34.93
C ILE A 62 44.26 -41.83 34.77
N LEU A 63 45.10 -41.93 33.73
CA LEU A 63 46.14 -40.92 33.44
C LEU A 63 45.53 -39.55 33.07
N ASP A 64 44.33 -39.46 32.50
CA ASP A 64 43.72 -38.18 32.15
C ASP A 64 43.36 -37.31 33.37
N TYR A 65 42.99 -37.93 34.49
CA TYR A 65 42.64 -37.25 35.75
C TYR A 65 43.84 -36.95 36.65
N LEU A 66 45.04 -37.38 36.29
CA LEU A 66 46.25 -37.09 37.08
C LEU A 66 46.79 -35.67 36.80
N PRO A 67 47.32 -34.98 37.83
CA PRO A 67 48.00 -33.71 37.65
C PRO A 67 49.30 -33.91 36.86
N VAL A 68 49.80 -32.82 36.29
CA VAL A 68 50.96 -32.83 35.39
C VAL A 68 52.23 -33.33 36.10
N SER A 69 52.40 -33.03 37.39
CA SER A 69 53.47 -33.58 38.24
C SER A 69 53.47 -35.12 38.24
N ASP A 70 52.29 -35.71 38.37
CA ASP A 70 52.13 -37.14 38.64
C ASP A 70 52.11 -37.95 37.33
N LEU A 71 51.66 -37.33 36.24
CA LEU A 71 51.90 -37.81 34.88
C LEU A 71 53.41 -37.98 34.61
N ILE A 72 54.22 -36.96 34.93
CA ILE A 72 55.68 -37.00 34.70
C ILE A 72 56.37 -38.05 35.57
N THR A 73 55.92 -38.27 36.82
CA THR A 73 56.46 -39.35 37.65
C THR A 73 56.00 -40.73 37.19
N CYS A 74 54.74 -40.90 36.77
CA CYS A 74 54.23 -42.15 36.17
C CYS A 74 55.03 -42.54 34.90
N ALA A 75 55.38 -41.57 34.06
CA ALA A 75 56.22 -41.79 32.87
C ALA A 75 57.62 -42.33 33.21
N ARG A 76 58.14 -42.13 34.43
CA ARG A 76 59.44 -42.65 34.89
C ARG A 76 59.37 -44.09 35.42
N VAL A 77 58.18 -44.67 35.61
CA VAL A 77 57.99 -46.00 36.23
C VAL A 77 58.23 -47.16 35.24
N SER A 78 57.87 -47.00 33.97
CA SER A 78 58.00 -48.07 32.96
C SER A 78 57.90 -47.52 31.54
N LYS A 79 58.61 -48.11 30.58
CA LYS A 79 58.58 -47.69 29.16
C LYS A 79 57.17 -47.65 28.57
N ARG A 80 56.29 -48.60 28.91
CA ARG A 80 54.89 -48.59 28.44
C ARG A 80 54.07 -47.46 29.05
N LEU A 81 54.33 -47.09 30.31
CA LEU A 81 53.70 -45.91 30.92
C LEU A 81 54.27 -44.61 30.33
N GLN A 82 55.56 -44.58 30.00
CA GLN A 82 56.19 -43.48 29.28
C GLN A 82 55.52 -43.26 27.92
N GLU A 83 55.34 -44.32 27.13
CA GLU A 83 54.62 -44.31 25.85
C GLU A 83 53.18 -43.79 26.02
N MET A 84 52.43 -44.28 27.01
CA MET A 84 51.04 -43.86 27.28
C MET A 84 50.88 -42.44 27.84
N VAL A 85 51.92 -41.88 28.47
CA VAL A 85 51.92 -40.48 28.96
C VAL A 85 52.46 -39.51 27.90
N TYR A 86 53.38 -39.95 27.05
CA TYR A 86 53.98 -39.10 26.01
C TYR A 86 53.16 -39.06 24.70
N ASP A 87 52.08 -39.83 24.60
CA ASP A 87 51.16 -39.74 23.46
C ASP A 87 50.65 -38.30 23.25
N ASP A 88 50.90 -37.78 22.05
CA ASP A 88 50.59 -36.42 21.62
C ASP A 88 49.07 -36.15 21.73
N THR A 89 48.22 -37.17 21.57
CA THR A 89 46.74 -37.03 21.66
C THR A 89 46.28 -36.41 22.99
N ARG A 90 46.90 -36.80 24.10
CA ARG A 90 46.57 -36.34 25.46
C ARG A 90 46.91 -34.87 25.68
N TRP A 91 48.04 -34.43 25.12
CA TRP A 91 48.48 -33.03 25.20
C TRP A 91 47.74 -32.16 24.19
N VAL A 92 47.38 -32.70 23.02
CA VAL A 92 46.45 -32.05 22.07
C VAL A 92 45.07 -31.83 22.69
N ALA A 93 44.54 -32.78 23.47
CA ALA A 93 43.28 -32.59 24.20
C ALA A 93 43.39 -31.38 25.16
N ARG A 94 44.38 -31.38 26.06
CA ARG A 94 44.59 -30.27 27.00
C ARG A 94 44.87 -28.91 26.33
N LEU A 95 45.47 -28.87 25.14
CA LEU A 95 45.62 -27.64 24.33
C LEU A 95 44.32 -27.22 23.63
N LYS A 96 43.44 -28.17 23.28
CA LYS A 96 42.08 -27.90 22.76
C LYS A 96 41.16 -27.37 23.86
N ASP A 97 41.25 -27.88 25.08
CA ASP A 97 40.44 -27.41 26.23
C ASP A 97 40.74 -25.94 26.58
N MET A 98 41.99 -25.51 26.42
CA MET A 98 42.39 -24.09 26.50
C MET A 98 41.99 -23.25 25.27
N GLY A 99 41.53 -23.88 24.17
CA GLY A 99 41.18 -23.20 22.92
C GLY A 99 42.37 -22.72 22.08
N VAL A 100 43.59 -23.14 22.39
CA VAL A 100 44.84 -22.65 21.74
C VAL A 100 45.30 -23.56 20.58
N TRP A 101 44.67 -24.72 20.39
CA TRP A 101 45.02 -25.66 19.32
C TRP A 101 44.14 -25.54 18.07
N ASN A 102 44.72 -25.10 16.96
CA ASN A 102 44.05 -25.12 15.65
C ASN A 102 44.45 -26.37 14.84
N GLU A 103 43.49 -27.24 14.54
CA GLU A 103 43.77 -28.49 13.84
C GLU A 103 44.06 -28.34 12.34
N THR A 104 43.60 -27.27 11.67
CA THR A 104 43.95 -27.03 10.26
C THR A 104 45.41 -26.59 10.13
N GLU A 105 45.83 -25.64 10.97
CA GLU A 105 47.21 -25.18 11.11
C GLU A 105 48.16 -26.33 11.46
N ALA A 106 47.76 -27.20 12.40
CA ALA A 106 48.54 -28.37 12.82
C ALA A 106 48.70 -29.42 11.70
N ARG A 107 47.69 -29.58 10.82
CA ARG A 107 47.78 -30.45 9.63
C ARG A 107 48.72 -29.85 8.58
N GLN A 108 48.54 -28.57 8.25
CA GLN A 108 49.38 -27.86 7.27
C GLN A 108 50.87 -27.89 7.66
N ARG A 109 51.23 -27.59 8.91
CA ARG A 109 52.63 -27.64 9.38
C ARG A 109 53.20 -29.05 9.44
N TYR A 110 52.36 -30.07 9.73
CA TYR A 110 52.78 -31.47 9.69
C TYR A 110 53.04 -31.95 8.25
N GLU A 111 52.23 -31.52 7.28
CA GLU A 111 52.47 -31.79 5.87
C GLU A 111 53.70 -31.04 5.34
N GLU A 112 53.92 -29.80 5.79
CA GLU A 112 55.11 -29.01 5.43
C GLU A 112 56.40 -29.63 5.98
N SER A 113 56.42 -30.05 7.25
CA SER A 113 57.58 -30.72 7.85
C SER A 113 57.84 -32.09 7.20
N LYS A 114 56.78 -32.83 6.87
CA LYS A 114 56.88 -34.09 6.11
C LYS A 114 57.43 -33.89 4.70
N LYS A 115 57.00 -32.83 3.98
CA LYS A 115 57.55 -32.43 2.67
C LYS A 115 59.04 -32.08 2.76
N ARG A 116 59.44 -31.32 3.79
CA ARG A 116 60.85 -30.99 4.08
C ARG A 116 61.69 -32.25 4.37
N LEU A 117 61.10 -33.29 4.96
CA LEU A 117 61.78 -34.57 5.21
C LEU A 117 61.91 -35.45 3.95
N SER A 118 60.88 -35.48 3.08
CA SER A 118 60.90 -36.23 1.82
C SER A 118 61.82 -35.64 0.73
N GLY A 119 62.35 -34.44 0.93
CA GLY A 119 63.28 -33.77 0.00
C GLY A 119 64.72 -34.31 0.00
N ARG A 120 65.02 -35.36 0.77
CA ARG A 120 66.32 -36.05 0.74
C ARG A 120 66.23 -37.32 -0.14
N PRO A 121 67.06 -37.47 -1.18
CA PRO A 121 67.16 -38.72 -1.92
C PRO A 121 67.54 -39.87 -1.00
N GLN A 122 66.74 -40.93 -1.01
CA GLN A 122 67.01 -42.16 -0.27
C GLN A 122 68.06 -42.96 -1.05
N ALA A 123 69.31 -42.93 -0.59
CA ALA A 123 70.41 -43.69 -1.20
C ALA A 123 70.20 -45.20 -1.01
N ASP A 124 69.73 -45.88 -2.05
CA ASP A 124 69.60 -47.33 -2.06
C ASP A 124 70.97 -48.00 -2.34
N ARG A 125 71.16 -49.20 -1.78
CA ARG A 125 72.47 -49.87 -1.75
C ARG A 125 72.80 -50.56 -3.07
N SER A 126 73.57 -49.90 -3.91
CA SER A 126 74.37 -50.56 -4.95
C SER A 126 75.84 -50.12 -4.86
N LEU A 127 76.74 -51.10 -4.73
CA LEU A 127 78.20 -50.88 -4.71
C LEU A 127 78.73 -51.07 -6.12
N THR A 128 79.36 -50.03 -6.69
CA THR A 128 80.19 -50.17 -7.90
C THR A 128 81.55 -49.48 -7.67
N ILE A 129 82.58 -50.01 -8.30
CA ILE A 129 83.96 -50.02 -7.76
C ILE A 129 84.79 -48.74 -8.02
N PHE A 130 84.20 -47.72 -8.65
CA PHE A 130 84.97 -46.66 -9.33
C PHE A 130 85.13 -45.32 -8.60
N ASP A 131 84.51 -45.08 -7.44
CA ASP A 131 84.43 -43.75 -6.81
C ASP A 131 85.38 -43.56 -5.59
N ALA A 132 86.42 -44.40 -5.48
CA ALA A 132 87.28 -44.48 -4.28
C ALA A 132 88.18 -43.25 -4.03
N HIS A 133 88.34 -42.35 -5.01
CA HIS A 133 89.18 -41.16 -4.87
C HIS A 133 88.46 -40.03 -4.11
N ASP A 134 87.17 -39.87 -4.38
CA ASP A 134 86.36 -38.75 -3.90
C ASP A 134 85.97 -38.89 -2.41
N GLU A 135 86.02 -40.09 -1.83
CA GLU A 135 85.95 -40.29 -0.39
C GLU A 135 87.27 -39.94 0.32
N GLN A 136 88.44 -40.25 -0.27
CA GLN A 136 89.73 -39.96 0.38
C GLN A 136 89.95 -38.46 0.59
N GLU A 137 89.59 -37.62 -0.40
CA GLU A 137 89.57 -36.15 -0.27
C GLU A 137 88.66 -35.68 0.88
N LYS A 138 87.45 -36.24 1.00
CA LYS A 138 86.45 -35.88 2.02
C LYS A 138 86.90 -36.33 3.42
N VAL A 139 87.53 -37.51 3.55
CA VAL A 139 88.14 -37.98 4.80
C VAL A 139 89.33 -37.11 5.20
N ARG A 140 90.21 -36.71 4.25
CA ARG A 140 91.36 -35.83 4.54
C ARG A 140 90.91 -34.48 5.10
N LYS A 141 89.92 -33.84 4.45
CA LYS A 141 89.31 -32.57 4.90
C LYS A 141 88.58 -32.72 6.25
N SER A 142 87.99 -33.88 6.53
CA SER A 142 87.36 -34.18 7.82
C SER A 142 88.36 -34.34 8.97
N LEU A 143 89.61 -34.74 8.68
CA LEU A 143 90.66 -34.94 9.67
C LEU A 143 91.34 -33.62 10.08
N GLU A 144 91.60 -32.73 9.14
CA GLU A 144 92.17 -31.39 9.40
C GLU A 144 91.25 -30.53 10.30
N GLN A 145 89.93 -30.76 10.26
CA GLN A 145 88.95 -30.05 11.09
C GLN A 145 88.80 -30.59 12.53
N ALA A 146 89.68 -31.51 12.96
CA ALA A 146 89.62 -32.14 14.29
C ALA A 146 90.44 -31.44 15.40
N VAL A 147 91.25 -30.42 15.07
CA VAL A 147 92.29 -29.86 15.97
C VAL A 147 91.78 -28.72 16.88
N ALA A 148 90.55 -28.23 16.70
CA ALA A 148 89.93 -27.26 17.61
C ALA A 148 89.28 -27.93 18.84
N PRO A 149 89.43 -27.39 20.06
CA PRO A 149 89.09 -28.09 21.31
C PRO A 149 87.58 -28.31 21.47
N ARG A 150 87.15 -29.57 21.32
CA ARG A 150 85.76 -30.00 21.52
C ARG A 150 85.41 -30.01 23.02
N ARG A 151 84.55 -29.07 23.45
CA ARG A 151 83.80 -29.20 24.70
C ARG A 151 82.95 -30.49 24.66
N PRO A 152 82.72 -31.17 25.81
CA PRO A 152 82.04 -32.46 25.84
C PRO A 152 80.60 -32.34 25.30
N ARG A 153 80.24 -33.20 24.35
CA ARG A 153 78.89 -33.26 23.78
C ARG A 153 77.96 -34.07 24.67
N HIS A 154 77.25 -33.40 25.57
CA HIS A 154 75.92 -33.84 25.97
C HIS A 154 74.91 -33.07 25.12
N SER A 155 74.07 -33.78 24.37
CA SER A 155 73.07 -33.16 23.48
C SER A 155 71.81 -34.01 23.38
N SER A 156 71.15 -34.21 24.52
CA SER A 156 69.70 -34.35 24.51
C SER A 156 69.10 -33.08 23.93
N VAL A 157 68.08 -33.21 23.09
CA VAL A 157 67.20 -32.08 22.77
C VAL A 157 66.42 -31.79 24.06
N THR A 158 66.57 -30.58 24.60
CA THR A 158 65.94 -30.16 25.86
C THR A 158 64.43 -30.39 25.81
N ASP A 159 63.93 -31.26 26.66
CA ASP A 159 62.50 -31.50 26.77
C ASP A 159 61.82 -30.30 27.44
N GLY A 160 60.57 -30.01 27.08
CA GLY A 160 59.78 -28.90 27.66
C GLY A 160 59.43 -29.07 29.15
N PHE A 161 60.03 -30.06 29.80
CA PHE A 161 59.89 -30.44 31.20
C PHE A 161 61.25 -30.73 31.89
N ASP A 162 62.40 -30.57 31.20
CA ASP A 162 63.72 -30.84 31.83
C ASP A 162 64.05 -29.82 32.94
N ASP A 163 63.61 -28.56 32.80
CA ASP A 163 63.74 -27.53 33.85
C ASP A 163 62.88 -27.82 35.10
N LEU A 164 61.92 -28.76 35.04
CA LEU A 164 61.23 -29.30 36.22
C LEU A 164 62.09 -30.31 36.99
N THR A 165 63.36 -29.92 37.22
CA THR A 165 64.06 -30.27 38.43
C THR A 165 63.21 -29.86 39.63
N VAL A 166 63.17 -30.70 40.68
CA VAL A 166 62.32 -30.45 41.86
C VAL A 166 63.00 -29.45 42.80
N SER A 167 63.21 -28.22 42.29
CA SER A 167 63.62 -27.07 43.09
C SER A 167 62.49 -26.69 44.05
N GLN A 168 62.83 -26.48 45.32
CA GLN A 168 61.86 -26.10 46.34
C GLN A 168 61.40 -24.63 46.21
N ASN A 169 62.11 -23.83 45.40
CA ASN A 169 61.75 -22.44 45.09
C ASN A 169 61.26 -22.34 43.63
N PRO A 170 59.99 -21.97 43.38
CA PRO A 170 59.50 -21.71 42.02
C PRO A 170 60.11 -20.42 41.44
N THR A 171 60.61 -20.49 40.20
CA THR A 171 61.13 -19.34 39.46
C THR A 171 59.99 -18.62 38.73
N PHE A 172 59.56 -17.47 39.26
CA PHE A 172 58.51 -16.66 38.64
C PHE A 172 59.08 -15.71 37.58
N ASP A 173 58.69 -15.86 36.31
CA ASP A 173 58.97 -14.91 35.23
C ASP A 173 57.66 -14.39 34.60
N ALA A 174 57.32 -13.13 34.92
CA ALA A 174 56.14 -12.44 34.40
C ALA A 174 56.19 -12.19 32.88
N LYS A 175 57.37 -12.09 32.27
CA LYS A 175 57.55 -11.92 30.82
C LYS A 175 57.40 -13.25 30.08
N ALA A 176 57.83 -14.36 30.69
CA ALA A 176 57.50 -15.69 30.20
C ALA A 176 55.98 -15.93 30.23
N ALA A 177 55.34 -15.69 31.39
CA ALA A 177 53.89 -15.86 31.58
C ALA A 177 53.07 -15.09 30.52
N THR A 178 53.21 -13.75 30.46
CA THR A 178 52.46 -12.86 29.53
C THR A 178 52.72 -13.09 28.04
N THR A 179 53.70 -13.92 27.67
CA THR A 179 53.87 -14.36 26.27
C THR A 179 53.67 -15.86 26.05
N ALA A 180 53.33 -16.65 27.07
CA ALA A 180 53.28 -18.10 26.98
C ALA A 180 52.26 -18.56 25.94
N LEU A 181 50.99 -18.21 26.12
CA LEU A 181 49.90 -18.63 25.22
C LEU A 181 50.07 -18.09 23.80
N ARG A 182 50.54 -16.84 23.65
CA ARG A 182 50.80 -16.22 22.33
C ARG A 182 51.97 -16.84 21.56
N LYS A 183 52.83 -17.64 22.21
CA LYS A 183 53.97 -18.33 21.59
C LYS A 183 53.67 -19.79 21.25
N VAL A 184 52.53 -20.34 21.68
CA VAL A 184 52.10 -21.71 21.37
C VAL A 184 51.93 -21.90 19.86
N ARG A 185 52.37 -23.05 19.34
CA ARG A 185 52.21 -23.43 17.94
C ARG A 185 51.52 -24.77 17.81
N SER A 186 50.40 -24.81 17.08
CA SER A 186 49.74 -26.06 16.73
C SER A 186 50.65 -26.89 15.80
N VAL A 187 51.30 -27.93 16.33
CA VAL A 187 52.25 -28.81 15.63
C VAL A 187 52.10 -30.25 16.14
N ARG A 188 51.60 -31.15 15.30
CA ARG A 188 51.45 -32.59 15.64
C ARG A 188 52.81 -33.23 15.92
N GLY A 189 52.90 -33.98 17.01
CA GLY A 189 54.12 -34.61 17.52
C GLY A 189 54.95 -33.74 18.48
N HIS A 190 54.54 -32.50 18.71
CA HIS A 190 55.21 -31.57 19.63
C HIS A 190 54.25 -30.95 20.67
N ALA A 191 52.98 -31.38 20.74
CA ALA A 191 51.97 -30.80 21.63
C ALA A 191 52.38 -30.89 23.11
N ARG A 192 53.06 -31.98 23.49
CA ARG A 192 53.64 -32.16 24.82
C ARG A 192 54.65 -31.05 25.16
N GLN A 193 55.55 -30.69 24.24
CA GLN A 193 56.60 -29.69 24.50
C GLN A 193 56.02 -28.28 24.60
N GLU A 194 55.06 -27.96 23.74
CA GLU A 194 54.35 -26.68 23.76
C GLU A 194 53.48 -26.53 25.04
N TYR A 195 52.78 -27.59 25.47
CA TYR A 195 52.06 -27.58 26.75
C TYR A 195 53.00 -27.49 27.96
N GLY A 196 54.13 -28.20 27.95
CA GLY A 196 55.15 -28.12 29.01
C GLY A 196 55.68 -26.69 29.19
N ARG A 197 55.92 -25.98 28.09
CA ARG A 197 56.30 -24.57 28.07
C ARG A 197 55.25 -23.65 28.69
N VAL A 198 53.96 -23.87 28.38
CA VAL A 198 52.85 -23.11 28.99
C VAL A 198 52.73 -23.42 30.49
N HIS A 199 52.77 -24.69 30.85
CA HIS A 199 52.68 -25.15 32.24
C HIS A 199 53.86 -24.64 33.09
N GLY A 200 55.07 -24.60 32.56
CA GLY A 200 56.24 -24.03 33.24
C GLY A 200 56.12 -22.53 33.51
N ALA A 201 55.46 -21.78 32.62
CA ALA A 201 55.29 -20.33 32.74
C ALA A 201 54.07 -19.90 33.60
N LEU A 202 52.94 -20.61 33.49
CA LEU A 202 51.68 -20.25 34.16
C LEU A 202 51.39 -21.10 35.41
N GLY A 203 51.81 -22.36 35.43
CA GLY A 203 51.59 -23.30 36.53
C GLY A 203 52.07 -22.78 37.91
N PRO A 204 53.26 -22.15 38.03
CA PRO A 204 53.71 -21.59 39.31
C PRO A 204 52.73 -20.56 39.89
N PHE A 205 52.24 -19.63 39.06
CA PHE A 205 51.26 -18.63 39.49
C PHE A 205 49.89 -19.26 39.79
N TYR A 206 49.47 -20.25 38.99
CA TYR A 206 48.19 -20.96 39.20
C TYR A 206 48.14 -21.69 40.54
N TYR A 207 49.21 -22.40 40.93
CA TYR A 207 49.25 -23.13 42.20
C TYR A 207 49.52 -22.22 43.42
N ASP A 208 50.13 -21.04 43.23
CA ASP A 208 50.36 -20.07 44.30
C ASP A 208 49.05 -19.40 44.79
N LEU A 209 48.16 -19.01 43.86
CA LEU A 209 46.81 -18.49 44.13
C LEU A 209 45.94 -19.41 45.02
N VAL A 210 46.25 -20.70 45.06
CA VAL A 210 45.57 -21.70 45.88
C VAL A 210 46.10 -21.72 47.31
N ARG A 211 47.40 -21.45 47.47
CA ARG A 211 48.12 -21.42 48.76
C ARG A 211 47.93 -20.12 49.51
N SER A 212 47.78 -19.00 48.81
CA SER A 212 47.51 -17.71 49.41
C SER A 212 46.19 -17.70 50.20
N GLU A 213 46.22 -17.14 51.40
CA GLU A 213 45.06 -17.02 52.29
C GLU A 213 44.41 -15.63 52.25
N ASN A 214 45.18 -14.58 51.94
CA ASN A 214 44.70 -13.19 51.88
C ASN A 214 44.67 -12.63 50.45
N SER A 215 43.79 -11.67 50.17
CA SER A 215 43.62 -11.07 48.83
C SER A 215 44.91 -10.40 48.27
N SER A 216 45.79 -9.91 49.15
CA SER A 216 47.05 -9.22 48.77
C SER A 216 48.30 -10.11 48.84
N ASP A 217 48.11 -11.43 49.02
CA ASP A 217 49.16 -12.44 49.24
C ASP A 217 49.69 -13.13 47.95
N PRO A 218 48.90 -13.33 46.86
CA PRO A 218 49.40 -14.01 45.67
C PRO A 218 50.64 -13.37 45.01
N ALA A 219 51.53 -14.20 44.48
CA ALA A 219 52.73 -13.79 43.75
C ALA A 219 52.43 -12.84 42.57
N VAL A 220 51.26 -12.95 41.93
CA VAL A 220 50.82 -12.05 40.84
C VAL A 220 50.76 -10.59 41.31
N PHE A 221 50.21 -10.33 42.50
CA PHE A 221 50.07 -8.97 43.04
C PHE A 221 51.34 -8.46 43.74
N ARG A 222 52.23 -9.37 44.17
CA ARG A 222 53.51 -9.03 44.80
C ARG A 222 54.66 -8.76 43.83
N LEU A 223 54.77 -9.56 42.77
CA LEU A 223 55.92 -9.55 41.86
C LEU A 223 55.71 -8.67 40.62
N VAL A 224 54.46 -8.31 40.31
CA VAL A 224 54.10 -7.49 39.15
C VAL A 224 53.39 -6.23 39.66
N GLN A 225 54.04 -5.08 39.54
CA GLN A 225 53.45 -3.78 39.92
C GLN A 225 52.57 -3.16 38.82
N ASP A 226 52.68 -3.64 37.58
CA ASP A 226 51.92 -3.15 36.42
C ASP A 226 50.57 -3.88 36.30
N SER A 227 49.48 -3.14 36.45
CA SER A 227 48.11 -3.67 36.38
C SER A 227 47.75 -4.25 35.00
N GLU A 228 48.38 -3.80 33.90
CA GLU A 228 48.15 -4.39 32.58
C GLU A 228 48.80 -5.77 32.47
N GLN A 229 49.96 -5.96 33.09
CA GLN A 229 50.61 -7.28 33.19
C GLN A 229 49.88 -8.19 34.17
N GLN A 230 49.37 -7.68 35.30
CA GLN A 230 48.51 -8.45 36.21
C GLN A 230 47.25 -8.97 35.49
N ALA A 231 46.51 -8.11 34.78
CA ALA A 231 45.29 -8.51 34.07
C ALA A 231 45.57 -9.55 32.97
N ARG A 232 46.65 -9.38 32.19
CA ARG A 232 47.06 -10.38 31.19
C ARG A 232 47.40 -11.73 31.82
N ILE A 233 48.15 -11.75 32.92
CA ILE A 233 48.49 -13.00 33.64
C ILE A 233 47.21 -13.65 34.20
N LEU A 234 46.29 -12.87 34.77
CA LEU A 234 45.01 -13.39 35.28
C LEU A 234 44.11 -13.95 34.17
N ALA A 235 44.07 -13.31 33.00
CA ALA A 235 43.35 -13.82 31.82
C ALA A 235 44.01 -15.09 31.24
N ASP A 236 45.33 -15.11 31.09
CA ASP A 236 46.11 -16.28 30.65
C ASP A 236 45.93 -17.46 31.64
N LEU A 237 45.85 -17.18 32.95
CA LEU A 237 45.55 -18.16 33.99
C LEU A 237 44.11 -18.70 33.91
N ARG A 238 43.13 -17.85 33.56
CA ARG A 238 41.73 -18.26 33.34
C ARG A 238 41.59 -19.17 32.11
N VAL A 239 42.42 -18.97 31.10
CA VAL A 239 42.55 -19.89 29.96
C VAL A 239 43.23 -21.19 30.38
N PHE A 240 44.36 -21.11 31.10
CA PHE A 240 45.12 -22.27 31.58
C PHE A 240 44.32 -23.21 32.50
N ALA A 241 43.48 -22.64 33.38
CA ALA A 241 42.62 -23.37 34.31
C ALA A 241 41.69 -24.38 33.61
N ARG A 242 41.34 -24.16 32.34
CA ARG A 242 40.52 -25.09 31.54
C ARG A 242 41.21 -26.43 31.27
N SER A 243 42.54 -26.51 31.40
CA SER A 243 43.32 -27.74 31.24
C SER A 243 43.55 -28.53 32.54
N ASP A 244 43.04 -28.04 33.68
CA ASP A 244 43.21 -28.69 34.98
C ASP A 244 42.14 -29.75 35.26
N SER A 245 42.44 -30.99 34.88
CA SER A 245 41.61 -32.16 35.19
C SER A 245 41.81 -32.71 36.61
N ALA A 246 42.72 -32.15 37.41
CA ALA A 246 43.23 -32.81 38.61
C ALA A 246 42.36 -32.58 39.86
N GLN A 247 42.50 -33.45 40.85
CA GLN A 247 41.68 -33.41 42.07
C GLN A 247 41.68 -32.01 42.74
N LYS A 248 40.49 -31.54 43.12
CA LYS A 248 40.18 -30.17 43.60
C LYS A 248 40.27 -29.02 42.56
N TRP A 249 40.28 -29.28 41.24
CA TRP A 249 40.30 -28.20 40.22
C TRP A 249 39.22 -27.13 40.44
N ARG A 250 37.99 -27.54 40.79
CA ARG A 250 36.88 -26.61 41.13
C ARG A 250 37.30 -25.60 42.20
N GLN A 251 37.81 -26.06 43.34
CA GLN A 251 38.24 -25.18 44.43
C GLN A 251 39.38 -24.22 44.03
N ARG A 252 40.18 -24.56 43.01
CA ARG A 252 41.20 -23.66 42.43
C ARG A 252 40.58 -22.64 41.49
N GLN A 253 39.64 -23.08 40.65
CA GLN A 253 38.88 -22.20 39.77
C GLN A 253 37.97 -21.24 40.56
N ASP A 254 37.20 -21.73 41.54
CA ASP A 254 36.33 -20.93 42.40
C ASP A 254 37.14 -19.82 43.11
N LYS A 255 38.36 -20.14 43.59
CA LYS A 255 39.32 -19.15 44.10
C LYS A 255 39.78 -18.17 43.02
N LEU A 256 40.16 -18.65 41.83
CA LEU A 256 40.62 -17.81 40.72
C LEU A 256 39.53 -16.84 40.23
N ASP A 257 38.31 -17.32 39.98
CA ASP A 257 37.17 -16.50 39.57
C ASP A 257 36.74 -15.52 40.69
N SER A 258 36.89 -15.88 41.98
CA SER A 258 36.71 -14.95 43.11
C SER A 258 37.78 -13.84 43.14
N MET A 259 39.05 -14.19 42.95
CA MET A 259 40.16 -13.23 42.91
C MET A 259 40.10 -12.33 41.66
N LEU A 260 39.67 -12.87 40.52
CA LEU A 260 39.34 -12.11 39.31
C LEU A 260 38.25 -11.07 39.61
N GLY A 261 37.15 -11.47 40.26
CA GLY A 261 36.08 -10.55 40.64
C GLY A 261 36.52 -9.45 41.61
N ILE A 262 37.39 -9.75 42.58
CA ILE A 262 37.93 -8.73 43.50
C ILE A 262 38.81 -7.73 42.72
N PHE A 263 39.68 -8.21 41.83
CA PHE A 263 40.55 -7.37 41.01
C PHE A 263 39.75 -6.52 40.00
N GLU A 264 38.73 -7.11 39.35
CA GLU A 264 37.82 -6.41 38.44
C GLU A 264 37.08 -5.27 39.14
N ASN A 265 36.50 -5.52 40.32
CA ASN A 265 35.86 -4.48 41.13
C ASN A 265 36.83 -3.38 41.57
N ALA A 266 38.09 -3.72 41.90
CA ALA A 266 39.11 -2.72 42.22
C ALA A 266 39.46 -1.83 41.01
N MET A 267 39.67 -2.43 39.83
CA MET A 267 39.95 -1.68 38.59
C MET A 267 38.75 -0.88 38.09
N ILE A 268 37.52 -1.35 38.34
CA ILE A 268 36.27 -0.61 38.13
C ILE A 268 36.20 0.64 39.02
N ASN A 269 36.50 0.53 40.32
CA ASN A 269 36.47 1.66 41.24
C ASN A 269 37.57 2.69 40.91
N GLU A 270 38.74 2.23 40.49
CA GLU A 270 39.82 3.10 39.99
C GLU A 270 39.46 3.80 38.67
N PHE A 271 38.81 3.09 37.74
CA PHE A 271 38.27 3.69 36.51
C PHE A 271 37.17 4.71 36.81
N GLN A 272 36.28 4.44 37.78
CA GLN A 272 35.22 5.36 38.18
C GLN A 272 35.78 6.63 38.86
N GLN A 273 36.83 6.51 39.68
CA GLN A 273 37.56 7.65 40.23
C GLN A 273 38.26 8.47 39.13
N ALA A 274 38.95 7.81 38.19
CA ALA A 274 39.57 8.48 37.04
C ALA A 274 38.52 9.22 36.18
N TYR A 275 37.33 8.63 36.01
CA TYR A 275 36.21 9.26 35.31
C TYR A 275 35.66 10.48 36.06
N GLN A 276 35.48 10.41 37.38
CA GLN A 276 35.09 11.56 38.19
C GLN A 276 36.15 12.69 38.16
N ALA A 277 37.43 12.34 38.07
CA ALA A 277 38.55 13.27 37.91
C ALA A 277 38.78 13.77 36.47
N GLN A 278 38.05 13.23 35.48
CA GLN A 278 38.23 13.48 34.04
C GLN A 278 39.67 13.18 33.52
N ASP A 279 40.40 12.27 34.17
CA ASP A 279 41.76 11.86 33.79
C ASP A 279 41.72 10.80 32.68
N VAL A 280 41.71 11.26 31.43
CA VAL A 280 41.64 10.42 30.21
C VAL A 280 42.78 9.41 30.14
N ASP A 281 43.99 9.75 30.60
CA ASP A 281 45.16 8.86 30.56
C ASP A 281 45.06 7.71 31.57
N ARG A 282 44.51 7.97 32.77
CA ARG A 282 44.20 6.91 33.75
C ARG A 282 43.02 6.07 33.28
N MET A 283 41.95 6.70 32.82
CA MET A 283 40.79 5.99 32.27
C MET A 283 41.23 5.02 31.17
N ARG A 284 42.08 5.47 30.23
CA ARG A 284 42.62 4.64 29.15
C ARG A 284 43.38 3.42 29.66
N ARG A 285 44.26 3.59 30.65
CA ARG A 285 45.02 2.47 31.25
C ARG A 285 44.07 1.46 31.88
N TYR A 286 43.14 1.91 32.73
CA TYR A 286 42.20 1.00 33.40
C TYR A 286 41.18 0.37 32.42
N ALA A 287 40.78 1.05 31.35
CA ALA A 287 39.98 0.47 30.27
C ALA A 287 40.75 -0.63 29.51
N HIS A 288 42.02 -0.39 29.14
CA HIS A 288 42.88 -1.42 28.55
C HIS A 288 43.07 -2.64 29.48
N VAL A 289 43.19 -2.42 30.79
CA VAL A 289 43.26 -3.47 31.82
C VAL A 289 41.97 -4.30 31.87
N LEU A 290 40.79 -3.65 31.94
CA LEU A 290 39.48 -4.32 31.99
C LEU A 290 39.14 -5.07 30.69
N VAL A 291 39.49 -4.51 29.53
CA VAL A 291 39.36 -5.19 28.22
C VAL A 291 40.29 -6.40 28.14
N SER A 292 41.51 -6.31 28.67
CA SER A 292 42.45 -7.45 28.72
C SER A 292 42.01 -8.56 29.69
N LEU A 293 41.21 -8.23 30.71
CA LEU A 293 40.74 -9.17 31.73
C LEU A 293 39.51 -9.98 31.27
N ASN A 294 38.43 -9.27 30.92
CA ASN A 294 37.09 -9.83 30.70
C ASN A 294 36.39 -9.26 29.45
N GLY A 295 37.13 -8.60 28.53
CA GLY A 295 36.54 -7.94 27.35
C GLY A 295 35.89 -6.59 27.65
N GLY A 296 35.95 -6.11 28.89
CA GLY A 296 35.62 -4.73 29.27
C GLY A 296 34.13 -4.40 29.44
N ALA A 297 33.21 -5.34 29.23
CA ALA A 297 31.76 -5.11 29.28
C ALA A 297 31.31 -4.40 30.58
N ALA A 298 31.72 -4.88 31.76
CA ALA A 298 31.40 -4.25 33.03
C ALA A 298 31.93 -2.80 33.15
N GLY A 299 33.10 -2.51 32.57
CA GLY A 299 33.64 -1.15 32.49
C GLY A 299 32.85 -0.24 31.55
N VAL A 300 32.27 -0.79 30.48
CA VAL A 300 31.37 -0.09 29.56
C VAL A 300 30.03 0.22 30.22
N ASP A 301 29.38 -0.77 30.85
CA ASP A 301 28.11 -0.57 31.57
C ASP A 301 28.25 0.47 32.70
N ILE A 302 29.41 0.49 33.38
CA ILE A 302 29.72 1.44 34.44
C ILE A 302 30.10 2.82 33.89
N PHE A 303 30.73 2.92 32.71
CA PHE A 303 30.90 4.19 32.00
C PHE A 303 29.54 4.80 31.60
N ILE A 304 28.63 3.98 31.06
CA ILE A 304 27.29 4.40 30.61
C ILE A 304 26.42 4.83 31.81
N SER A 305 26.29 3.99 32.84
CA SER A 305 25.41 4.25 33.99
C SER A 305 25.89 5.38 34.91
N ASN A 306 27.19 5.68 34.95
CA ASN A 306 27.71 6.84 35.68
C ASN A 306 27.72 8.14 34.85
N HIS A 307 27.33 8.08 33.57
CA HIS A 307 27.39 9.23 32.67
C HIS A 307 26.48 10.38 33.16
N PRO A 308 26.95 11.64 33.21
CA PRO A 308 26.17 12.76 33.77
C PRO A 308 24.78 12.91 33.15
N TYR A 309 24.64 12.80 31.83
CA TYR A 309 23.35 12.94 31.15
C TYR A 309 22.36 11.81 31.45
N MET A 310 22.83 10.58 31.74
CA MET A 310 21.95 9.48 32.19
C MET A 310 21.39 9.74 33.59
N ARG A 311 22.16 10.42 34.44
CA ARG A 311 21.73 10.85 35.78
C ARG A 311 20.89 12.13 35.78
N GLN A 312 20.93 12.91 34.69
CA GLN A 312 20.29 14.23 34.57
C GLN A 312 19.38 14.31 33.34
N ARG A 313 18.53 13.28 33.15
CA ARG A 313 17.60 13.13 32.00
C ARG A 313 16.86 14.43 31.67
N ASN A 314 16.31 15.10 32.68
CA ASN A 314 15.53 16.34 32.56
C ASN A 314 16.31 17.57 32.05
N GLN A 315 17.65 17.52 31.93
CA GLN A 315 18.45 18.64 31.42
C GLN A 315 18.63 18.64 29.89
N VAL A 316 18.22 17.57 29.18
CA VAL A 316 18.44 17.49 27.72
C VAL A 316 17.45 18.38 26.97
N GLY A 317 16.15 18.28 27.26
CA GLY A 317 15.09 19.16 26.77
C GLY A 317 13.74 18.77 27.37
N ASN A 318 12.77 19.68 27.37
CA ASN A 318 11.42 19.41 27.84
C ASN A 318 10.51 19.03 26.64
N PRO A 319 9.76 17.90 26.69
CA PRO A 319 8.81 17.53 25.64
C PRO A 319 7.76 18.62 25.38
N LEU A 320 7.24 19.23 26.44
CA LEU A 320 6.09 20.15 26.40
C LEU A 320 6.39 21.44 25.64
N ASP A 321 7.66 21.80 25.45
CA ASP A 321 8.08 22.99 24.71
C ASP A 321 7.60 22.98 23.25
N CYS A 322 7.33 21.81 22.67
CA CYS A 322 6.82 21.64 21.30
C CYS A 322 5.33 22.03 21.14
N LEU A 323 4.62 22.17 22.26
CA LEU A 323 3.16 22.38 22.35
C LEU A 323 2.79 23.74 22.97
N GLN A 324 3.76 24.47 23.53
CA GLN A 324 3.56 25.79 24.13
C GLN A 324 3.61 26.90 23.08
N ASP A 325 2.78 27.93 23.26
CA ASP A 325 2.65 29.11 22.37
C ASP A 325 2.31 28.81 20.89
N VAL A 326 1.77 27.61 20.60
CA VAL A 326 1.37 27.19 19.25
C VAL A 326 -0.14 27.40 18.99
N ALA A 327 -0.50 27.69 17.74
CA ALA A 327 -1.90 27.75 17.29
C ALA A 327 -2.58 26.36 17.36
N PRO A 328 -3.90 26.27 17.63
CA PRO A 328 -4.61 25.00 17.69
C PRO A 328 -4.46 24.20 16.39
N GLY A 329 -4.19 22.90 16.50
CA GLY A 329 -3.91 22.01 15.37
C GLY A 329 -2.47 22.05 14.84
N HIS A 330 -1.60 22.94 15.35
CA HIS A 330 -0.18 23.01 14.95
C HIS A 330 0.76 22.49 16.06
N VAL A 331 2.00 22.16 15.66
CA VAL A 331 3.11 21.74 16.53
C VAL A 331 4.34 22.54 16.14
N ASP A 332 5.12 23.07 17.09
CA ASP A 332 6.47 23.52 16.78
C ASP A 332 7.46 22.37 16.95
N LEU A 333 8.14 22.01 15.87
CA LEU A 333 9.13 20.95 15.84
C LEU A 333 10.57 21.46 16.10
N ASN A 334 10.77 22.77 16.24
CA ASN A 334 12.09 23.35 16.57
C ASN A 334 12.65 22.91 17.93
N PRO A 335 11.86 22.78 19.03
CA PRO A 335 12.39 22.31 20.31
C PRO A 335 12.86 20.85 20.24
N ALA A 336 12.12 19.98 19.56
CA ALA A 336 12.52 18.61 19.29
C ALA A 336 13.78 18.54 18.41
N GLN A 337 13.92 19.39 17.38
CA GLN A 337 15.14 19.47 16.58
C GLN A 337 16.35 19.84 17.45
N ARG A 338 16.22 20.87 18.30
CA ARG A 338 17.29 21.31 19.22
C ARG A 338 17.65 20.23 20.23
N PHE A 339 16.69 19.44 20.71
CA PHE A 339 16.92 18.27 21.55
C PHE A 339 17.78 17.23 20.81
N PHE A 340 17.43 16.86 19.58
CA PHE A 340 18.21 15.90 18.79
C PHE A 340 19.60 16.44 18.38
N GLU A 341 19.75 17.73 18.07
CA GLU A 341 21.05 18.37 17.76
C GLU A 341 21.98 18.40 18.98
N LYS A 342 21.43 18.72 20.16
CA LYS A 342 22.14 18.68 21.45
C LYS A 342 22.55 17.24 21.82
N LEU A 343 21.71 16.26 21.51
CA LEU A 343 21.99 14.84 21.75
C LEU A 343 23.03 14.30 20.74
N ALA A 344 22.98 14.71 19.47
CA ALA A 344 23.98 14.37 18.45
C ALA A 344 25.37 14.95 18.76
N SER A 345 25.44 16.23 19.13
CA SER A 345 26.70 16.88 19.52
C SER A 345 27.29 16.29 20.80
N MET A 346 26.45 15.93 21.77
CA MET A 346 26.85 15.17 22.96
C MET A 346 27.42 13.79 22.58
N LEU A 347 26.76 13.01 21.72
CA LEU A 347 27.27 11.72 21.23
C LEU A 347 28.58 11.87 20.44
N SER A 348 28.72 12.91 19.62
CA SER A 348 29.96 13.20 18.89
C SER A 348 31.12 13.51 19.84
N MET A 349 30.88 14.32 20.88
CA MET A 349 31.87 14.59 21.92
C MET A 349 32.27 13.31 22.66
N GLN A 350 31.30 12.48 23.06
CA GLN A 350 31.60 11.21 23.74
C GLN A 350 32.30 10.20 22.83
N SER A 351 31.98 10.13 21.53
CA SER A 351 32.69 9.32 20.55
C SER A 351 34.19 9.66 20.52
N SER A 352 34.53 10.96 20.59
CA SER A 352 35.93 11.41 20.63
C SER A 352 36.69 10.99 21.91
N ILE A 353 35.99 10.85 23.04
CA ILE A 353 36.54 10.40 24.32
C ILE A 353 36.66 8.88 24.34
N ILE A 354 35.64 8.17 23.83
CA ILE A 354 35.63 6.71 23.67
C ILE A 354 36.81 6.25 22.80
N ASP A 355 37.04 6.90 21.66
CA ASP A 355 38.17 6.65 20.75
C ASP A 355 39.57 6.91 21.38
N GLN A 356 39.65 7.63 22.50
CA GLN A 356 40.89 7.88 23.24
C GLN A 356 41.08 6.91 24.41
N VAL A 357 39.98 6.52 25.08
CA VAL A 357 39.99 5.69 26.29
C VAL A 357 39.98 4.20 25.97
N PHE A 358 39.16 3.75 25.03
CA PHE A 358 38.94 2.32 24.79
C PHE A 358 39.76 1.80 23.59
N PRO A 359 40.23 0.54 23.63
CA PRO A 359 40.86 -0.10 22.48
C PRO A 359 39.86 -0.27 21.33
N SER A 360 40.32 -0.13 20.08
CA SER A 360 39.49 -0.31 18.87
C SER A 360 38.98 -1.74 18.62
N SER A 361 39.14 -2.64 19.59
CA SER A 361 38.57 -4.00 19.60
C SER A 361 37.22 -4.10 20.30
N VAL A 362 36.69 -3.00 20.87
CA VAL A 362 35.41 -2.98 21.60
C VAL A 362 34.54 -1.81 21.11
N SER A 363 33.35 -2.12 20.62
CA SER A 363 32.36 -1.13 20.15
C SER A 363 31.57 -0.54 21.32
N VAL A 364 32.14 0.45 22.01
CA VAL A 364 31.52 1.08 23.20
C VAL A 364 30.39 2.05 22.86
N LEU A 365 30.47 2.75 21.72
CA LEU A 365 29.50 3.77 21.34
C LEU A 365 28.11 3.18 21.05
N LEU A 366 28.02 2.00 20.42
CA LEU A 366 26.73 1.39 20.07
C LEU A 366 25.89 1.04 21.32
N PRO A 367 26.38 0.34 22.36
CA PRO A 367 25.67 0.16 23.62
C PRO A 367 25.30 1.50 24.29
N PHE A 368 26.18 2.51 24.24
CA PHE A 368 25.87 3.83 24.80
C PHE A 368 24.72 4.51 24.06
N THR A 369 24.75 4.58 22.72
CA THR A 369 23.65 5.11 21.91
C THR A 369 22.36 4.31 22.14
N THR A 370 22.44 2.97 22.20
CA THR A 370 21.28 2.11 22.51
C THR A 370 20.63 2.55 23.82
N ARG A 371 21.41 2.65 24.90
CA ARG A 371 20.91 3.11 26.20
C ARG A 371 20.40 4.55 26.17
N VAL A 372 21.03 5.47 25.43
CA VAL A 372 20.56 6.86 25.34
C VAL A 372 19.21 6.93 24.62
N CYS A 373 19.01 6.10 23.60
CA CYS A 373 17.75 6.03 22.90
C CYS A 373 16.66 5.36 23.77
N GLU A 374 16.98 4.26 24.48
CA GLU A 374 16.07 3.61 25.45
C GLU A 374 15.68 4.53 26.62
N ASP A 375 16.65 5.10 27.34
CA ASP A 375 16.42 5.82 28.62
C ASP A 375 15.98 7.28 28.46
N ILE A 376 16.33 7.95 27.36
CA ILE A 376 16.14 9.40 27.18
C ILE A 376 15.22 9.71 25.99
N VAL A 377 15.45 9.09 24.82
CA VAL A 377 14.60 9.35 23.65
C VAL A 377 13.22 8.72 23.81
N SER A 378 13.13 7.47 24.30
CA SER A 378 11.82 6.81 24.53
C SER A 378 10.96 7.58 25.54
N ASP A 379 11.55 8.09 26.63
CA ASP A 379 10.88 8.89 27.66
C ASP A 379 10.37 10.23 27.10
N TYR A 380 11.22 10.91 26.31
CA TYR A 380 10.88 12.15 25.62
C TYR A 380 9.72 11.98 24.63
N ILE A 381 9.77 10.98 23.74
CA ILE A 381 8.71 10.77 22.75
C ILE A 381 7.41 10.28 23.40
N THR A 382 7.48 9.41 24.41
CA THR A 382 6.26 8.88 25.08
C THR A 382 5.52 10.02 25.77
N THR A 383 6.25 10.88 26.47
CA THR A 383 5.68 12.07 27.13
C THR A 383 5.06 13.04 26.10
N LEU A 384 5.79 13.35 25.02
CA LEU A 384 5.30 14.22 23.96
C LEU A 384 4.05 13.66 23.28
N PHE A 385 4.00 12.36 23.00
CA PHE A 385 2.91 11.72 22.28
C PHE A 385 1.63 11.59 23.12
N ILE A 386 1.75 11.39 24.44
CA ILE A 386 0.59 11.42 25.35
C ILE A 386 0.01 12.83 25.40
N GLU A 387 0.81 13.84 25.72
CA GLU A 387 0.36 15.23 25.83
C GLU A 387 -0.20 15.76 24.49
N ALA A 388 0.45 15.45 23.37
CA ALA A 388 -0.02 15.85 22.04
C ALA A 388 -1.40 15.26 21.73
N HIS A 389 -1.65 13.99 22.11
CA HIS A 389 -2.93 13.32 21.89
C HIS A 389 -4.03 13.82 22.84
N GLU A 390 -3.72 14.15 24.09
CA GLU A 390 -4.67 14.79 25.02
C GLU A 390 -5.08 16.20 24.55
N ASN A 391 -4.19 16.92 23.84
CA ASN A 391 -4.51 18.21 23.24
C ASN A 391 -5.34 18.07 21.94
N SER A 392 -4.89 17.30 20.94
CA SER A 392 -5.74 16.87 19.81
C SER A 392 -5.08 15.79 18.94
N VAL A 393 -5.90 14.96 18.28
CA VAL A 393 -5.41 13.95 17.32
C VAL A 393 -4.58 14.57 16.19
N GLU A 394 -4.93 15.75 15.68
CA GLU A 394 -4.17 16.42 14.62
C GLU A 394 -2.76 16.85 15.06
N VAL A 395 -2.64 17.35 16.30
CA VAL A 395 -1.37 17.69 16.95
C VAL A 395 -0.53 16.43 17.17
N TYR A 396 -1.14 15.34 17.66
CA TYR A 396 -0.49 14.03 17.79
C TYR A 396 0.05 13.50 16.46
N LEU A 397 -0.76 13.45 15.40
CA LEU A 397 -0.34 12.94 14.09
C LEU A 397 0.82 13.74 13.49
N LYS A 398 0.78 15.08 13.61
CA LYS A 398 1.87 15.97 13.16
C LYS A 398 3.14 15.80 14.02
N ALA A 399 2.99 15.66 15.34
CA ALA A 399 4.11 15.45 16.26
C ALA A 399 4.81 14.10 16.00
N VAL A 400 4.07 12.99 15.93
CA VAL A 400 4.61 11.66 15.66
C VAL A 400 5.39 11.62 14.35
N ALA A 401 4.80 12.17 13.28
CA ALA A 401 5.45 12.20 11.97
C ALA A 401 6.72 13.06 11.95
N GLY A 402 6.67 14.29 12.48
CA GLY A 402 7.80 15.20 12.50
C GLY A 402 8.95 14.72 13.39
N VAL A 403 8.64 14.18 14.57
CA VAL A 403 9.64 13.67 15.54
C VAL A 403 10.30 12.40 15.02
N PHE A 404 9.58 11.53 14.30
CA PHE A 404 10.20 10.39 13.61
C PHE A 404 11.19 10.85 12.53
N GLU A 405 10.83 11.83 11.70
CA GLU A 405 11.74 12.32 10.65
C GLU A 405 13.01 12.94 11.26
N GLN A 406 12.88 13.68 12.37
CA GLN A 406 14.01 14.21 13.12
C GLN A 406 14.88 13.12 13.76
N ALA A 407 14.28 12.08 14.35
CA ALA A 407 15.01 10.93 14.87
C ALA A 407 15.80 10.21 13.76
N MET A 408 15.24 10.09 12.57
CA MET A 408 15.93 9.50 11.41
C MET A 408 17.02 10.42 10.84
N ARG A 409 16.88 11.74 10.88
CA ARG A 409 17.97 12.70 10.59
C ARG A 409 19.10 12.58 11.63
N PHE A 410 18.75 12.42 12.91
CA PHE A 410 19.68 12.16 14.01
C PHE A 410 20.46 10.84 13.84
N ALA A 411 19.83 9.77 13.33
CA ALA A 411 20.51 8.50 13.01
C ALA A 411 21.67 8.66 12.00
N VAL A 412 21.60 9.69 11.14
CA VAL A 412 22.59 9.99 10.10
C VAL A 412 23.67 10.97 10.59
N SER A 413 23.39 11.82 11.59
CA SER A 413 24.34 12.82 12.08
C SER A 413 25.37 12.28 13.09
N ILE A 414 25.16 11.10 13.67
CA ILE A 414 26.12 10.43 14.56
C ILE A 414 27.33 9.95 13.74
N GLN A 415 28.53 10.41 14.10
CA GLN A 415 29.76 9.98 13.44
C GLN A 415 30.14 8.53 13.79
N PRO A 416 30.54 7.68 12.82
CA PRO A 416 31.02 6.33 13.10
C PRO A 416 32.39 6.36 13.81
N PRO A 417 32.57 5.64 14.93
CA PRO A 417 33.84 5.58 15.66
C PRO A 417 34.83 4.63 14.99
N LYS A 418 36.13 4.74 15.33
CA LYS A 418 37.21 3.97 14.68
C LYS A 418 37.15 2.45 14.89
N ALA A 419 36.27 1.99 15.78
CA ALA A 419 36.05 0.57 16.12
C ALA A 419 34.84 -0.07 15.40
N SER A 420 34.05 0.69 14.65
CA SER A 420 32.81 0.17 14.04
C SER A 420 33.03 -0.58 12.72
N GLY A 421 32.21 -1.61 12.51
CA GLY A 421 32.01 -2.19 11.18
C GLY A 421 31.17 -1.29 10.27
N THR A 422 30.98 -1.72 9.02
CA THR A 422 30.21 -1.01 7.98
C THR A 422 28.77 -0.70 8.37
N ASP A 423 28.17 -1.55 9.22
CA ASP A 423 26.72 -1.63 9.41
C ASP A 423 26.20 -0.71 10.53
N PHE A 424 27.08 0.13 11.10
CA PHE A 424 26.83 0.94 12.31
C PHE A 424 25.60 1.87 12.19
N HIS A 425 25.43 2.55 11.06
CA HIS A 425 24.26 3.42 10.85
C HIS A 425 22.95 2.64 10.74
N ASP A 426 22.97 1.42 10.19
CA ASP A 426 21.76 0.60 10.05
C ASP A 426 21.36 -0.03 11.39
N GLN A 427 22.33 -0.35 12.24
CA GLN A 427 22.09 -0.72 13.63
C GLN A 427 21.44 0.43 14.42
N ILE A 428 21.89 1.69 14.23
CA ILE A 428 21.25 2.87 14.85
C ILE A 428 19.83 3.10 14.32
N LYS A 429 19.59 2.98 13.00
CA LYS A 429 18.23 3.03 12.43
C LYS A 429 17.33 1.94 13.04
N SER A 430 17.85 0.73 13.26
CA SER A 430 17.11 -0.36 13.89
C SER A 430 16.76 -0.07 15.35
N ILE A 431 17.68 0.54 16.13
CA ILE A 431 17.42 0.96 17.52
C ILE A 431 16.32 2.02 17.55
N ILE A 432 16.41 3.04 16.70
CA ILE A 432 15.41 4.12 16.63
C ILE A 432 14.07 3.57 16.15
N SER A 433 14.05 2.67 15.17
CA SER A 433 12.82 2.01 14.72
C SER A 433 12.15 1.24 15.87
N HIS A 434 12.90 0.44 16.63
CA HIS A 434 12.37 -0.33 17.78
C HIS A 434 11.68 0.55 18.84
N ILE A 435 12.15 1.78 19.04
CA ILE A 435 11.55 2.74 19.98
C ILE A 435 10.23 3.34 19.46
N PHE A 436 10.04 3.40 18.14
CA PHE A 436 8.77 3.84 17.54
C PHE A 436 7.78 2.69 17.30
N GLU A 437 8.21 1.42 17.26
CA GLU A 437 7.32 0.24 17.09
C GLU A 437 6.05 0.26 17.96
N PRO A 438 6.07 0.64 19.26
CA PRO A 438 4.87 0.68 20.11
C PRO A 438 3.84 1.76 19.71
N HIS A 439 4.24 2.73 18.88
CA HIS A 439 3.42 3.89 18.51
C HIS A 439 2.87 3.82 17.08
N VAL A 440 3.54 3.10 16.16
CA VAL A 440 3.21 3.07 14.72
C VAL A 440 1.82 2.50 14.45
N ASP A 441 1.45 1.35 15.03
CA ASP A 441 0.16 0.71 14.76
C ASP A 441 -1.03 1.58 15.21
N ARG A 442 -0.85 2.33 16.32
CA ARG A 442 -1.83 3.30 16.81
C ARG A 442 -1.91 4.51 15.88
N PHE A 443 -0.76 5.11 15.56
CA PHE A 443 -0.66 6.26 14.63
C PHE A 443 -1.34 5.95 13.29
N LEU A 444 -1.03 4.82 12.65
CA LEU A 444 -1.58 4.45 11.35
C LEU A 444 -3.11 4.23 11.38
N THR A 445 -3.66 3.84 12.54
CA THR A 445 -5.10 3.65 12.71
C THR A 445 -5.80 4.99 12.94
N GLU A 446 -5.25 5.86 13.80
CA GLU A 446 -5.80 7.19 14.06
C GLU A 446 -5.66 8.14 12.86
N GLU A 447 -4.61 7.99 12.04
CA GLU A 447 -4.41 8.73 10.79
C GLU A 447 -5.52 8.43 9.76
N LEU A 448 -5.86 7.14 9.57
CA LEU A 448 -6.97 6.72 8.70
C LEU A 448 -8.33 7.24 9.21
N GLU A 449 -8.58 7.16 10.52
CA GLU A 449 -9.83 7.62 11.13
C GLU A 449 -9.95 9.16 11.07
N TYR A 450 -8.90 9.89 11.44
CA TYR A 450 -8.84 11.35 11.34
C TYR A 450 -9.07 11.82 9.91
N PHE A 451 -8.38 11.23 8.92
CA PHE A 451 -8.59 11.52 7.50
C PHE A 451 -10.04 11.28 7.07
N THR A 452 -10.60 10.11 7.43
CA THR A 452 -11.96 9.71 7.05
C THR A 452 -13.02 10.62 7.67
N ASN A 453 -12.87 10.99 8.94
CA ASN A 453 -13.77 11.92 9.63
C ASN A 453 -13.66 13.33 9.03
N ARG A 454 -12.44 13.84 8.85
CA ARG A 454 -12.17 15.17 8.26
C ARG A 454 -12.81 15.33 6.87
N CYS A 455 -12.70 14.31 6.02
CA CYS A 455 -13.32 14.30 4.71
C CYS A 455 -14.86 14.22 4.77
N ASN A 456 -15.41 13.46 5.72
CA ASN A 456 -16.85 13.38 5.92
C ASN A 456 -17.46 14.67 6.48
N ASP A 457 -16.73 15.41 7.31
CA ASP A 457 -17.12 16.73 7.83
C ASP A 457 -17.09 17.79 6.72
N GLU A 458 -16.04 17.80 5.88
CA GLU A 458 -15.91 18.75 4.77
C GLU A 458 -17.02 18.55 3.72
N VAL A 459 -17.30 17.30 3.33
CA VAL A 459 -18.43 16.99 2.43
C VAL A 459 -19.78 17.23 3.12
N GLY A 460 -19.89 17.00 4.44
CA GLY A 460 -21.10 17.32 5.20
C GLY A 460 -21.39 18.82 5.29
N ALA A 461 -20.35 19.65 5.40
CA ALA A 461 -20.47 21.11 5.35
C ALA A 461 -20.91 21.59 3.95
N TRP A 462 -20.36 21.00 2.89
CA TRP A 462 -20.76 21.26 1.50
C TRP A 462 -22.21 20.85 1.22
N GLU A 463 -22.59 19.61 1.55
CA GLU A 463 -23.98 19.11 1.42
C GLU A 463 -24.97 20.01 2.16
N LYS A 464 -24.60 20.50 3.34
CA LYS A 464 -25.41 21.42 4.15
C LYS A 464 -25.54 22.79 3.49
N GLU A 465 -24.46 23.42 3.05
CA GLU A 465 -24.54 24.75 2.42
C GLU A 465 -25.33 24.69 1.10
N LEU A 466 -25.14 23.64 0.29
CA LEU A 466 -25.94 23.39 -0.91
C LEU A 466 -27.44 23.26 -0.59
N SER A 467 -27.80 22.46 0.44
CA SER A 467 -29.19 22.30 0.88
C SER A 467 -29.78 23.59 1.47
N GLU A 468 -28.97 24.37 2.20
CA GLU A 468 -29.39 25.69 2.67
C GLU A 468 -29.61 26.67 1.50
N GLN A 469 -28.78 26.65 0.46
CA GLN A 469 -28.97 27.49 -0.74
C GLN A 469 -30.24 27.11 -1.52
N GLU A 470 -30.52 25.81 -1.68
CA GLU A 470 -31.78 25.30 -2.22
C GLU A 470 -32.97 25.84 -1.41
N ALA A 471 -32.94 25.73 -0.08
CA ALA A 471 -34.01 26.20 0.81
C ALA A 471 -34.17 27.74 0.87
N LYS A 472 -33.06 28.49 0.86
CA LYS A 472 -33.03 29.97 0.78
C LYS A 472 -33.71 30.44 -0.52
N THR A 473 -33.43 29.76 -1.63
CA THR A 473 -33.99 30.03 -2.96
C THR A 473 -35.49 29.70 -3.03
N GLU A 474 -35.90 28.53 -2.55
CA GLU A 474 -37.30 28.12 -2.56
C GLU A 474 -38.19 28.99 -1.67
N SER A 475 -37.71 29.32 -0.47
CA SER A 475 -38.44 30.22 0.44
C SER A 475 -38.57 31.64 -0.12
N PHE A 476 -37.57 32.15 -0.86
CA PHE A 476 -37.67 33.43 -1.57
C PHE A 476 -38.81 33.42 -2.59
N PHE A 477 -38.85 32.45 -3.51
CA PHE A 477 -39.89 32.38 -4.54
C PHE A 477 -41.29 32.11 -3.96
N MET A 478 -41.42 31.25 -2.94
CA MET A 478 -42.70 30.96 -2.29
C MET A 478 -43.23 32.13 -1.42
N SER A 479 -42.35 33.02 -0.94
CA SER A 479 -42.76 34.20 -0.16
C SER A 479 -43.66 35.17 -0.93
N GLY A 480 -43.52 35.24 -2.26
CA GLY A 480 -44.35 36.05 -3.15
C GLY A 480 -45.82 35.61 -3.12
N ILE A 481 -46.05 34.29 -3.19
CA ILE A 481 -47.40 33.70 -3.06
C ILE A 481 -47.95 33.97 -1.66
N ASN A 482 -47.15 33.73 -0.62
CA ASN A 482 -47.63 33.78 0.76
C ASN A 482 -48.10 35.21 1.16
N ARG A 483 -47.49 36.26 0.60
CA ARG A 483 -47.96 37.65 0.72
C ARG A 483 -49.31 37.93 0.04
N GLN A 484 -49.67 37.18 -1.01
CA GLN A 484 -51.00 37.28 -1.63
C GLN A 484 -52.03 36.40 -0.93
N ALA A 485 -51.66 35.17 -0.55
CA ALA A 485 -52.50 34.28 0.25
C ALA A 485 -52.93 34.98 1.55
N ALA A 486 -51.98 35.56 2.30
CA ALA A 486 -52.25 36.34 3.49
C ALA A 486 -53.22 37.52 3.24
N LYS A 487 -53.10 38.25 2.13
CA LYS A 487 -54.06 39.31 1.77
C LYS A 487 -55.46 38.76 1.47
N ARG A 488 -55.56 37.61 0.81
CA ARG A 488 -56.83 36.99 0.45
C ARG A 488 -57.52 36.38 1.67
N ASP A 489 -56.75 35.77 2.57
CA ASP A 489 -57.24 35.28 3.86
C ASP A 489 -57.62 36.44 4.79
N PHE A 490 -56.88 37.55 4.80
CA PHE A 490 -57.24 38.76 5.52
C PHE A 490 -58.57 39.36 5.01
N LEU A 491 -58.82 39.37 3.70
CA LEU A 491 -60.13 39.76 3.15
C LEU A 491 -61.24 38.75 3.49
N SER A 492 -60.93 37.45 3.57
CA SER A 492 -61.89 36.42 3.97
C SER A 492 -62.25 36.50 5.46
N SER A 493 -61.27 36.79 6.32
CA SER A 493 -61.46 36.95 7.76
C SER A 493 -62.14 38.27 8.08
N PHE A 494 -61.77 39.37 7.40
CA PHE A 494 -62.48 40.64 7.48
C PHE A 494 -63.94 40.47 7.04
N LYS A 495 -64.22 39.72 5.96
CA LYS A 495 -65.60 39.38 5.57
C LYS A 495 -66.32 38.56 6.65
N LYS A 496 -65.67 37.56 7.26
CA LYS A 496 -66.26 36.79 8.38
C LYS A 496 -66.56 37.66 9.61
N VAL A 497 -65.65 38.57 9.97
CA VAL A 497 -65.82 39.51 11.11
C VAL A 497 -66.94 40.52 10.84
N VAL A 498 -67.03 41.06 9.63
CA VAL A 498 -68.10 42.00 9.23
C VAL A 498 -69.47 41.33 9.07
N MET A 499 -69.50 40.02 8.79
CA MET A 499 -70.76 39.24 8.67
C MET A 499 -71.21 38.59 10.00
N MET A 500 -70.52 38.83 11.12
CA MET A 500 -70.87 38.28 12.43
C MET A 500 -71.80 39.24 13.20
N PRO A 501 -72.96 38.80 13.73
CA PRO A 501 -73.87 39.68 14.47
C PRO A 501 -73.23 40.23 15.75
N VAL A 502 -73.29 41.55 15.93
CA VAL A 502 -72.68 42.24 17.08
C VAL A 502 -73.50 42.00 18.35
N ASN A 503 -72.88 41.41 19.38
CA ASN A 503 -73.25 41.61 20.78
C ASN A 503 -72.12 41.17 21.75
N ALA A 504 -72.11 41.78 22.94
CA ALA A 504 -71.24 41.52 24.10
C ALA A 504 -69.72 41.83 23.98
N LEU A 505 -69.32 42.99 24.49
CA LEU A 505 -68.04 43.24 25.19
C LEU A 505 -68.29 43.14 26.72
N PRO A 506 -67.32 42.68 27.54
CA PRO A 506 -66.36 43.59 28.20
C PRO A 506 -64.88 43.11 28.05
N THR A 507 -63.88 43.97 27.79
CA THR A 507 -63.21 44.96 28.69
C THR A 507 -62.12 44.37 29.59
N PHE A 508 -60.85 44.79 29.42
CA PHE A 508 -59.84 45.12 30.47
C PHE A 508 -58.54 45.73 29.80
N PRO A 509 -57.57 46.33 30.54
CA PRO A 509 -57.06 47.67 30.17
C PRO A 509 -55.59 47.79 29.67
N SER A 510 -55.14 49.04 29.48
CA SER A 510 -53.95 49.51 28.74
C SER A 510 -52.78 49.98 29.63
N ALA A 511 -51.53 49.90 29.10
CA ALA A 511 -50.48 50.92 29.32
C ALA A 511 -49.28 50.83 28.32
N ASN A 512 -49.06 51.92 27.55
CA ASN A 512 -47.80 52.62 27.17
C ASN A 512 -46.41 51.92 27.01
N LYS A 513 -45.39 52.45 26.30
CA LYS A 513 -45.23 53.40 25.15
C LYS A 513 -43.72 53.70 24.94
N ALA A 514 -43.15 53.57 23.72
CA ALA A 514 -41.91 54.28 23.30
C ALA A 514 -41.66 54.24 21.77
N THR A 515 -40.93 55.23 21.23
CA THR A 515 -40.47 55.37 19.83
C THR A 515 -39.10 56.07 19.80
N PRO A 516 -38.21 55.78 18.84
CA PRO A 516 -37.74 56.82 17.90
C PRO A 516 -37.60 56.34 16.43
N ILE A 517 -38.01 57.11 15.40
CA ILE A 517 -37.25 58.11 14.57
C ILE A 517 -36.41 57.47 13.44
N ALA A 518 -36.35 58.14 12.27
CA ALA A 518 -35.59 57.75 11.07
C ALA A 518 -35.11 59.00 10.30
N GLU A 519 -33.98 58.94 9.58
CA GLU A 519 -33.50 60.07 8.75
C GLU A 519 -32.61 59.67 7.54
N VAL A 520 -32.40 60.64 6.63
CA VAL A 520 -32.04 60.59 5.19
C VAL A 520 -30.55 60.32 4.85
N PRO A 521 -30.23 59.74 3.67
CA PRO A 521 -28.89 59.82 3.04
C PRO A 521 -28.85 60.33 1.57
N THR A 522 -27.90 61.22 1.23
CA THR A 522 -27.38 61.58 -0.13
C THR A 522 -25.96 62.20 0.00
N PRO A 523 -25.18 62.51 -1.07
CA PRO A 523 -24.46 61.56 -1.93
C PRO A 523 -22.95 61.90 -2.14
N ASP A 524 -22.26 61.17 -3.04
CA ASP A 524 -20.96 61.49 -3.69
C ASP A 524 -19.68 61.54 -2.80
N GLN A 525 -18.43 61.33 -3.24
CA GLN A 525 -17.75 60.78 -4.46
C GLN A 525 -16.24 60.60 -4.07
N THR A 526 -15.33 59.74 -4.59
CA THR A 526 -15.25 58.67 -5.62
C THR A 526 -14.48 57.45 -4.98
N SER A 527 -13.69 56.52 -5.56
CA SER A 527 -13.04 56.27 -6.88
C SER A 527 -12.79 54.76 -7.15
N ARG A 528 -12.62 54.42 -8.44
CA ARG A 528 -12.33 53.08 -9.04
C ARG A 528 -10.81 52.96 -9.36
N PRO A 529 -10.23 51.84 -9.88
CA PRO A 529 -10.81 50.68 -10.60
C PRO A 529 -10.42 49.31 -9.95
N GLU A 530 -10.73 48.10 -10.45
CA GLU A 530 -11.22 47.57 -11.75
C GLU A 530 -12.42 46.59 -11.60
N THR A 531 -12.94 46.07 -12.73
CA THR A 531 -14.03 45.07 -12.86
C THR A 531 -14.06 44.61 -14.34
N PRO A 532 -14.40 43.34 -14.68
CA PRO A 532 -15.77 42.80 -14.64
C PRO A 532 -15.91 41.64 -13.61
N ASP A 533 -17.10 41.14 -13.26
CA ASP A 533 -18.38 41.17 -13.99
C ASP A 533 -19.56 41.88 -13.28
N THR A 534 -20.71 41.95 -13.96
CA THR A 534 -21.87 42.79 -13.59
C THR A 534 -23.00 41.96 -12.95
N PRO A 535 -23.42 42.25 -11.70
CA PRO A 535 -24.64 41.68 -11.14
C PRO A 535 -25.88 42.21 -11.89
N ALA A 536 -26.73 41.31 -12.38
CA ALA A 536 -28.00 41.68 -13.01
C ALA A 536 -28.97 42.32 -12.00
N THR A 537 -29.92 43.12 -12.51
CA THR A 537 -30.95 43.76 -11.67
C THR A 537 -31.85 42.72 -10.99
N PRO A 538 -32.35 42.99 -9.75
CA PRO A 538 -33.20 42.03 -9.04
C PRO A 538 -34.49 41.73 -9.82
N ARG A 539 -34.66 40.47 -10.26
CA ARG A 539 -35.90 40.00 -10.90
C ARG A 539 -37.09 40.20 -9.93
N PRO A 540 -38.22 40.79 -10.34
CA PRO A 540 -39.38 40.96 -9.45
C PRO A 540 -39.99 39.59 -9.08
N ALA A 541 -40.40 39.44 -7.82
CA ALA A 541 -40.93 38.17 -7.32
C ALA A 541 -42.23 37.76 -8.05
N PRO A 542 -42.36 36.48 -8.48
CA PRO A 542 -43.52 36.02 -9.25
C PRO A 542 -44.82 36.09 -8.44
N THR A 543 -45.90 36.48 -9.13
CA THR A 543 -47.21 36.80 -8.54
C THR A 543 -48.21 35.64 -8.57
N THR A 544 -47.87 34.52 -9.19
CA THR A 544 -48.76 33.37 -9.46
C THR A 544 -48.08 32.07 -9.05
N GLU A 545 -48.84 31.11 -8.51
CA GLU A 545 -48.31 29.84 -7.98
C GLU A 545 -47.53 29.02 -9.04
N LEU A 546 -48.06 28.94 -10.26
CA LEU A 546 -47.40 28.25 -11.38
C LEU A 546 -46.08 28.95 -11.75
N ALA A 547 -46.09 30.28 -11.89
CA ALA A 547 -44.89 31.07 -12.18
C ALA A 547 -43.81 30.95 -11.09
N ALA A 548 -44.19 30.83 -9.81
CA ALA A 548 -43.24 30.58 -8.73
C ALA A 548 -42.62 29.17 -8.80
N LYS A 549 -43.43 28.14 -9.10
CA LYS A 549 -42.93 26.76 -9.30
C LYS A 549 -41.98 26.68 -10.51
N THR A 550 -42.31 27.34 -11.62
CA THR A 550 -41.45 27.42 -12.81
C THR A 550 -40.18 28.25 -12.55
N ALA A 551 -40.24 29.29 -11.72
CA ALA A 551 -39.05 30.06 -11.31
C ALA A 551 -38.10 29.24 -10.41
N ILE A 552 -38.62 28.50 -9.43
CA ILE A 552 -37.86 27.53 -8.62
C ILE A 552 -37.21 26.49 -9.54
N MET A 553 -37.98 25.95 -10.49
CA MET A 553 -37.50 24.96 -11.45
C MET A 553 -36.33 25.50 -12.29
N ASN A 554 -36.48 26.68 -12.91
CA ASN A 554 -35.40 27.31 -13.66
C ASN A 554 -34.16 27.54 -12.79
N SER A 555 -34.32 28.00 -11.55
CA SER A 555 -33.20 28.21 -10.63
C SER A 555 -32.50 26.91 -10.22
N ARG A 556 -33.24 25.80 -10.06
CA ARG A 556 -32.66 24.45 -9.86
C ARG A 556 -31.94 23.89 -11.11
N LEU A 557 -32.23 24.41 -12.30
CA LEU A 557 -31.58 24.04 -13.57
C LEU A 557 -30.34 24.90 -13.85
N GLU A 558 -30.39 26.20 -13.51
CA GLU A 558 -29.22 27.09 -13.42
C GLU A 558 -28.21 26.51 -12.39
N GLY A 559 -28.71 26.05 -11.23
CA GLY A 559 -27.92 25.44 -10.15
C GLY A 559 -27.37 24.03 -10.40
N ILE A 560 -27.60 23.41 -11.58
CA ILE A 560 -26.97 22.11 -11.92
C ILE A 560 -25.44 22.21 -11.89
N LYS A 561 -24.89 23.36 -12.32
CA LYS A 561 -23.44 23.62 -12.38
C LYS A 561 -22.72 23.59 -11.03
N SER A 562 -23.46 23.71 -9.93
CA SER A 562 -22.91 23.75 -8.56
C SER A 562 -23.29 22.52 -7.72
N LEU A 563 -23.76 21.44 -8.33
CA LEU A 563 -24.15 20.22 -7.60
C LEU A 563 -22.95 19.45 -7.01
N PHE A 564 -21.78 19.53 -7.64
CA PHE A 564 -20.49 19.17 -7.03
C PHE A 564 -19.40 20.16 -7.46
N SER A 565 -18.45 20.44 -6.55
CA SER A 565 -17.40 21.44 -6.74
C SER A 565 -16.00 20.81 -6.88
N ILE A 566 -15.19 21.36 -7.79
CA ILE A 566 -13.77 21.03 -7.97
C ILE A 566 -12.96 21.42 -6.72
N GLU A 567 -13.32 22.50 -6.04
CA GLU A 567 -12.59 23.02 -4.87
C GLU A 567 -12.66 22.04 -3.69
N VAL A 568 -13.83 21.44 -3.47
CA VAL A 568 -14.02 20.37 -2.48
C VAL A 568 -13.21 19.14 -2.88
N ALA A 569 -13.20 18.75 -4.17
CA ALA A 569 -12.40 17.62 -4.64
C ALA A 569 -10.88 17.86 -4.47
N LEU A 570 -10.39 19.07 -4.77
CA LEU A 570 -9.01 19.51 -4.51
C LEU A 570 -8.69 19.44 -3.01
N SER A 571 -9.57 19.96 -2.15
CA SER A 571 -9.35 19.96 -0.70
C SER A 571 -9.26 18.53 -0.14
N LEU A 572 -10.16 17.63 -0.54
CA LEU A 572 -10.12 16.22 -0.16
C LEU A 572 -8.82 15.53 -0.64
N ILE A 573 -8.39 15.80 -1.88
CA ILE A 573 -7.11 15.31 -2.43
C ILE A 573 -5.91 15.88 -1.65
N HIS A 574 -5.94 17.15 -1.23
CA HIS A 574 -4.88 17.74 -0.41
C HIS A 574 -4.83 17.16 1.01
N HIS A 575 -5.98 16.94 1.66
CA HIS A 575 -6.05 16.22 2.94
C HIS A 575 -5.51 14.79 2.81
N ALA A 576 -5.85 14.07 1.72
CA ALA A 576 -5.37 12.72 1.44
C ALA A 576 -3.86 12.69 1.18
N LYS A 577 -3.33 13.62 0.37
CA LYS A 577 -1.89 13.79 0.14
C LYS A 577 -1.15 13.98 1.45
N ALA A 578 -1.57 14.94 2.28
CA ALA A 578 -0.92 15.23 3.55
C ALA A 578 -0.97 14.05 4.54
N SER A 579 -2.01 13.21 4.48
CA SER A 579 -2.14 11.98 5.25
C SER A 579 -1.18 10.89 4.75
N ILE A 580 -1.13 10.65 3.44
CA ILE A 580 -0.20 9.70 2.80
C ILE A 580 1.26 10.12 3.00
N GLU A 581 1.59 11.40 2.89
CA GLU A 581 2.94 11.93 3.14
C GLU A 581 3.38 11.69 4.60
N ARG A 582 2.48 11.87 5.58
CA ARG A 582 2.76 11.53 7.00
C ARG A 582 2.93 10.02 7.22
N ALA A 583 2.12 9.19 6.59
CA ALA A 583 2.23 7.73 6.71
C ALA A 583 3.50 7.17 6.03
N ALA A 584 3.84 7.67 4.84
CA ALA A 584 4.90 7.12 3.99
C ALA A 584 6.32 7.18 4.59
N ILE A 585 6.56 8.01 5.60
CA ILE A 585 7.86 8.04 6.30
C ILE A 585 8.18 6.68 6.97
N PHE A 586 7.16 5.96 7.43
CA PHE A 586 7.29 4.72 8.21
C PHE A 586 7.71 3.50 7.37
N ILE A 587 7.69 3.60 6.04
CA ILE A 587 8.31 2.62 5.11
C ILE A 587 9.78 2.38 5.49
N ARG A 588 10.46 3.39 6.05
CA ARG A 588 11.89 3.35 6.42
C ARG A 588 12.18 2.53 7.69
N MET A 589 11.17 2.06 8.42
CA MET A 589 11.35 1.22 9.62
C MET A 589 11.53 -0.29 9.33
N GLY A 590 11.43 -0.70 8.06
CA GLY A 590 11.70 -2.08 7.63
C GLY A 590 10.45 -2.88 7.24
N ASP A 591 10.68 -4.05 6.64
CA ASP A 591 9.75 -4.77 5.77
C ASP A 591 8.31 -4.93 6.32
N LYS A 592 8.18 -5.30 7.60
CA LYS A 592 6.86 -5.48 8.24
C LYS A 592 6.05 -4.19 8.24
N TYR A 593 6.61 -3.13 8.82
CA TYR A 593 5.96 -1.83 8.90
C TYR A 593 5.82 -1.20 7.52
N ALA A 594 6.75 -1.43 6.60
CA ALA A 594 6.59 -1.04 5.19
C ALA A 594 5.35 -1.68 4.55
N THR A 595 5.07 -2.97 4.77
CA THR A 595 3.82 -3.60 4.27
C THR A 595 2.57 -3.03 4.93
N LEU A 596 2.58 -2.83 6.25
CA LEU A 596 1.43 -2.25 6.98
C LEU A 596 1.15 -0.80 6.54
N THR A 597 2.19 0.04 6.42
CA THR A 597 2.07 1.42 5.90
C THR A 597 1.52 1.44 4.48
N LYS A 598 2.00 0.56 3.58
CA LYS A 598 1.47 0.43 2.21
C LYS A 598 -0.03 0.14 2.20
N GLU A 599 -0.46 -0.89 2.94
CA GLU A 599 -1.88 -1.20 3.06
C GLU A 599 -2.72 -0.03 3.62
N GLN A 600 -2.16 0.79 4.51
CA GLN A 600 -2.87 1.94 5.08
C GLN A 600 -2.93 3.12 4.11
N CYS A 601 -1.88 3.38 3.31
CA CYS A 601 -1.95 4.32 2.19
C CYS A 601 -3.00 3.90 1.15
N ASP A 602 -3.09 2.60 0.82
CA ASP A 602 -4.15 2.07 -0.03
C ASP A 602 -5.55 2.27 0.58
N LYS A 603 -5.71 2.06 1.90
CA LYS A 603 -6.98 2.30 2.61
C LYS A 603 -7.36 3.79 2.67
N ILE A 604 -6.40 4.70 2.82
CA ILE A 604 -6.62 6.16 2.74
C ILE A 604 -7.11 6.53 1.33
N PHE A 605 -6.46 6.02 0.28
CA PHE A 605 -6.89 6.25 -1.11
C PHE A 605 -8.28 5.66 -1.41
N VAL A 606 -8.58 4.46 -0.91
CA VAL A 606 -9.93 3.86 -1.03
C VAL A 606 -10.98 4.70 -0.30
N SER A 607 -10.70 5.18 0.92
CA SER A 607 -11.60 6.06 1.68
C SER A 607 -11.84 7.39 0.96
N LEU A 608 -10.80 7.99 0.36
CA LEU A 608 -10.93 9.17 -0.51
C LEU A 608 -11.93 8.92 -1.65
N LEU A 609 -11.76 7.82 -2.41
CA LEU A 609 -12.63 7.52 -3.55
C LEU A 609 -14.05 7.11 -3.13
N GLU A 610 -14.23 6.47 -1.98
CA GLU A 610 -15.55 6.13 -1.46
C GLU A 610 -16.33 7.39 -1.05
N ILE A 611 -15.68 8.37 -0.41
CA ILE A 611 -16.28 9.66 -0.01
C ILE A 611 -16.50 10.56 -1.24
N LEU A 612 -15.45 10.85 -2.01
CA LEU A 612 -15.51 11.70 -3.20
C LEU A 612 -16.45 11.13 -4.26
N GLY A 613 -16.38 9.82 -4.49
CA GLY A 613 -17.24 9.13 -5.45
C GLY A 613 -18.70 9.13 -5.02
N ARG A 614 -19.02 8.59 -3.83
CA ARG A 614 -20.44 8.33 -3.47
C ARG A 614 -21.16 9.52 -2.84
N ARG A 615 -20.51 10.31 -1.99
CA ARG A 615 -21.16 11.44 -1.29
C ARG A 615 -21.17 12.74 -2.10
N HIS A 616 -20.10 13.03 -2.84
CA HIS A 616 -19.97 14.26 -3.62
C HIS A 616 -20.47 14.05 -5.05
N ILE A 617 -19.77 13.25 -5.85
CA ILE A 617 -20.00 13.12 -7.29
C ILE A 617 -21.32 12.39 -7.60
N GLN A 618 -21.52 11.17 -7.07
CA GLN A 618 -22.71 10.36 -7.37
C GLN A 618 -23.99 11.07 -6.89
N ASN A 619 -23.97 11.67 -5.70
CA ASN A 619 -25.08 12.47 -5.16
C ASN A 619 -25.41 13.67 -6.05
N GLY A 620 -24.40 14.41 -6.51
CA GLY A 620 -24.59 15.53 -7.44
C GLY A 620 -25.12 15.09 -8.81
N PHE A 621 -24.65 13.97 -9.36
CA PHE A 621 -25.23 13.39 -10.59
C PHE A 621 -26.66 12.85 -10.38
N ASP A 622 -26.95 12.16 -9.27
CA ASP A 622 -28.28 11.65 -8.95
C ASP A 622 -29.28 12.83 -8.78
N LYS A 623 -28.86 13.95 -8.17
CA LYS A 623 -29.60 15.22 -8.17
C LYS A 623 -29.79 15.79 -9.58
N ALA A 624 -28.73 15.85 -10.39
CA ALA A 624 -28.78 16.42 -11.75
C ALA A 624 -29.73 15.64 -12.67
N VAL A 625 -29.64 14.30 -12.65
CA VAL A 625 -30.53 13.39 -13.37
C VAL A 625 -31.96 13.53 -12.84
N GLY A 626 -32.14 13.71 -11.51
CA GLY A 626 -33.42 14.07 -10.91
C GLY A 626 -34.01 15.36 -11.50
N HIS A 627 -33.23 16.44 -11.57
CA HIS A 627 -33.66 17.72 -12.13
C HIS A 627 -34.02 17.58 -13.63
N LEU A 628 -33.18 16.91 -14.43
CA LEU A 628 -33.47 16.58 -15.83
C LEU A 628 -34.73 15.71 -16.00
N SER A 629 -34.96 14.75 -15.10
CA SER A 629 -36.14 13.87 -15.15
C SER A 629 -37.44 14.62 -14.88
N SER A 630 -37.38 15.70 -14.10
CA SER A 630 -38.51 16.61 -13.84
C SER A 630 -38.73 17.63 -14.96
N TYR A 631 -37.75 17.83 -15.85
CA TYR A 631 -37.77 18.91 -16.84
C TYR A 631 -38.79 18.68 -17.96
N ASN A 632 -39.81 19.54 -17.99
CA ASN A 632 -40.81 19.62 -19.04
C ASN A 632 -40.58 20.92 -19.85
N PRO A 633 -40.23 20.84 -21.15
CA PRO A 633 -39.94 22.04 -21.96
C PRO A 633 -41.16 22.93 -22.20
N ARG A 634 -42.38 22.48 -21.87
CA ARG A 634 -43.65 23.19 -22.14
C ARG A 634 -43.95 24.25 -21.08
N ASP A 635 -43.81 23.90 -19.81
CA ASP A 635 -44.05 24.82 -18.67
C ASP A 635 -43.11 26.04 -18.71
N VAL A 636 -41.91 25.86 -19.26
CA VAL A 636 -40.92 26.92 -19.48
C VAL A 636 -41.24 27.76 -20.73
N LYS A 637 -41.84 27.17 -21.78
CA LYS A 637 -42.27 27.90 -22.99
C LYS A 637 -43.40 28.89 -22.70
N GLU A 638 -44.39 28.49 -21.89
CA GLU A 638 -45.48 29.39 -21.47
C GLU A 638 -44.90 30.61 -20.73
N PHE A 639 -44.11 30.38 -19.67
CA PHE A 639 -43.51 31.46 -18.88
C PHE A 639 -42.57 32.38 -19.69
N ARG A 640 -41.72 31.82 -20.57
CA ARG A 640 -40.79 32.62 -21.38
C ARG A 640 -41.52 33.46 -22.45
N SER A 641 -42.70 33.00 -22.91
CA SER A 641 -43.53 33.74 -23.87
C SER A 641 -44.13 35.04 -23.31
N GLU A 642 -44.35 35.14 -21.99
CA GLU A 642 -44.85 36.35 -21.34
C GLU A 642 -43.76 37.43 -21.15
N GLN A 643 -42.47 37.06 -21.17
CA GLN A 643 -41.37 37.99 -20.83
C GLN A 643 -40.46 38.41 -21.98
N THR A 644 -40.29 37.62 -23.05
CA THR A 644 -39.46 38.08 -24.19
C THR A 644 -39.77 37.39 -25.52
N ALA A 645 -40.35 38.13 -26.45
CA ALA A 645 -40.56 37.68 -27.83
C ALA A 645 -39.24 37.72 -28.63
N GLY A 646 -38.51 36.60 -28.68
CA GLY A 646 -37.35 36.44 -29.58
C GLY A 646 -36.36 35.32 -29.23
N ALA A 647 -36.28 34.88 -27.97
CA ALA A 647 -35.33 33.83 -27.57
C ALA A 647 -35.84 32.43 -27.93
N THR A 648 -35.07 31.66 -28.70
CA THR A 648 -35.39 30.28 -29.06
C THR A 648 -35.47 29.37 -27.84
N ALA A 649 -36.64 28.81 -27.57
CA ALA A 649 -36.90 27.95 -26.42
C ALA A 649 -36.39 26.51 -26.64
N GLY A 650 -35.07 26.34 -26.63
CA GLY A 650 -34.35 25.07 -26.75
C GLY A 650 -33.29 24.89 -25.66
N VAL A 651 -33.63 24.09 -24.64
CA VAL A 651 -32.74 23.33 -23.74
C VAL A 651 -31.41 24.01 -23.32
N GLU A 652 -31.53 24.93 -22.36
CA GLU A 652 -30.47 25.25 -21.39
C GLU A 652 -29.98 24.01 -20.58
N PRO A 653 -30.85 23.12 -20.06
CA PRO A 653 -30.43 22.14 -19.05
C PRO A 653 -29.49 21.01 -19.50
N LEU A 654 -29.48 20.65 -20.80
CA LEU A 654 -28.49 19.65 -21.26
C LEU A 654 -27.11 20.26 -21.44
N VAL A 655 -27.02 21.56 -21.77
CA VAL A 655 -25.74 22.26 -21.78
C VAL A 655 -25.21 22.37 -20.35
N THR A 656 -26.05 22.75 -19.37
CA THR A 656 -25.60 22.79 -17.95
C THR A 656 -25.27 21.41 -17.37
N PHE A 657 -25.95 20.34 -17.81
CA PHE A 657 -25.57 18.97 -17.47
C PHE A 657 -24.21 18.57 -18.08
N LEU A 658 -23.94 18.90 -19.34
CA LEU A 658 -22.68 18.54 -19.99
C LEU A 658 -21.49 19.36 -19.49
N GLU A 659 -21.71 20.60 -19.06
CA GLU A 659 -20.72 21.32 -18.26
C GLU A 659 -20.39 20.58 -16.95
N LEU A 660 -21.40 20.01 -16.27
CA LEU A 660 -21.20 19.19 -15.06
C LEU A 660 -20.47 17.86 -15.37
N VAL A 661 -20.71 17.25 -16.53
CA VAL A 661 -19.94 16.07 -17.02
C VAL A 661 -18.46 16.44 -17.18
N ASN A 662 -18.16 17.53 -17.89
CA ASN A 662 -16.78 17.99 -18.08
C ASN A 662 -16.06 18.30 -16.74
N VAL A 663 -16.80 18.73 -15.70
CA VAL A 663 -16.27 18.91 -14.34
C VAL A 663 -16.00 17.55 -13.65
N GLY A 664 -16.85 16.54 -13.88
CA GLY A 664 -16.61 15.16 -13.44
C GLY A 664 -15.33 14.56 -14.05
N ASP A 665 -15.16 14.71 -15.37
CA ASP A 665 -13.98 14.23 -16.11
C ASP A 665 -12.69 14.90 -15.61
N LEU A 666 -12.73 16.19 -15.28
CA LEU A 666 -11.60 16.91 -14.68
C LEU A 666 -11.23 16.35 -13.30
N ILE A 667 -12.21 16.01 -12.46
CA ILE A 667 -11.97 15.40 -11.15
C ILE A 667 -11.40 13.99 -11.31
N GLN A 668 -11.85 13.19 -12.30
CA GLN A 668 -11.23 11.91 -12.62
C GLN A 668 -9.76 12.08 -13.06
N GLN A 669 -9.45 13.06 -13.92
CA GLN A 669 -8.07 13.35 -14.34
C GLN A 669 -7.19 13.79 -13.16
N MET A 670 -7.73 14.56 -12.21
CA MET A 670 -7.03 14.92 -10.97
C MET A 670 -6.74 13.70 -10.08
N VAL A 671 -7.71 12.80 -9.92
CA VAL A 671 -7.55 11.53 -9.20
C VAL A 671 -6.47 10.64 -9.85
N ASP A 672 -6.42 10.60 -11.18
CA ASP A 672 -5.41 9.83 -11.94
C ASP A 672 -4.00 10.38 -11.74
N VAL A 673 -3.83 11.70 -11.83
CA VAL A 673 -2.53 12.35 -11.57
C VAL A 673 -2.10 12.14 -10.12
N PHE A 674 -3.01 12.30 -9.16
CA PHE A 674 -2.76 12.04 -7.74
C PHE A 674 -2.33 10.59 -7.48
N TYR A 675 -3.03 9.60 -8.04
CA TYR A 675 -2.68 8.19 -7.90
C TYR A 675 -1.26 7.89 -8.43
N VAL A 676 -0.92 8.41 -9.61
CA VAL A 676 0.42 8.20 -10.20
C VAL A 676 1.52 8.93 -9.42
N GLN A 677 1.27 10.16 -8.96
CA GLN A 677 2.27 10.97 -8.25
C GLN A 677 2.50 10.54 -6.80
N GLU A 678 1.45 10.14 -6.07
CA GLU A 678 1.54 9.92 -4.62
C GLU A 678 1.54 8.43 -4.22
N LEU A 679 0.98 7.51 -5.03
CA LEU A 679 1.00 6.06 -4.74
C LEU A 679 2.04 5.31 -5.60
N VAL A 680 2.06 5.56 -6.92
CA VAL A 680 2.97 4.81 -7.82
C VAL A 680 4.40 5.35 -7.77
N THR A 681 4.59 6.67 -7.86
CA THR A 681 5.95 7.27 -7.92
C THR A 681 6.80 7.02 -6.66
N PRO A 682 6.26 7.05 -5.42
CA PRO A 682 7.02 6.68 -4.22
C PRO A 682 7.21 5.17 -4.04
N GLY A 683 6.67 4.34 -4.93
CA GLY A 683 6.71 2.89 -4.83
C GLY A 683 5.85 2.34 -3.67
N LEU A 684 4.81 3.04 -3.24
CA LEU A 684 3.81 2.51 -2.30
C LEU A 684 3.02 1.38 -2.97
N THR A 685 2.50 1.63 -4.17
CA THR A 685 1.60 0.73 -4.90
C THR A 685 2.16 0.43 -6.29
N ASP A 686 2.08 -0.82 -6.75
CA ASP A 686 2.42 -1.16 -8.13
C ASP A 686 1.22 -0.90 -9.05
N ARG A 687 1.46 -0.29 -10.21
CA ARG A 687 0.40 0.13 -11.14
C ARG A 687 -0.26 -1.05 -11.84
N ASP A 688 0.47 -2.15 -12.00
CA ASP A 688 0.00 -3.32 -12.72
C ASP A 688 -0.50 -4.44 -11.76
N ASP A 689 -0.53 -4.19 -10.44
CA ASP A 689 -1.18 -5.07 -9.45
C ASP A 689 -2.70 -4.96 -9.48
N PHE A 690 -3.33 -5.87 -10.23
CA PHE A 690 -4.78 -5.96 -10.37
C PHE A 690 -5.52 -6.47 -9.11
N LEU A 691 -4.81 -6.98 -8.10
CA LEU A 691 -5.41 -7.43 -6.84
C LEU A 691 -5.48 -6.31 -5.79
N ASN A 692 -4.72 -5.22 -5.97
CA ASN A 692 -4.68 -4.12 -5.04
C ASN A 692 -6.06 -3.41 -4.91
N PRO A 693 -6.57 -3.15 -3.69
CA PRO A 693 -7.87 -2.52 -3.50
C PRO A 693 -7.95 -1.09 -4.06
N ALA A 694 -6.85 -0.32 -4.06
CA ALA A 694 -6.79 1.02 -4.64
C ALA A 694 -7.02 0.97 -6.16
N VAL A 695 -6.34 0.07 -6.88
CA VAL A 695 -6.52 -0.13 -8.34
C VAL A 695 -7.96 -0.54 -8.67
N LYS A 696 -8.56 -1.37 -7.82
CA LYS A 696 -9.94 -1.85 -7.99
C LYS A 696 -10.97 -0.72 -7.77
N GLU A 697 -10.87 0.03 -6.68
CA GLU A 697 -11.80 1.12 -6.39
C GLU A 697 -11.58 2.32 -7.33
N LYS A 698 -10.36 2.54 -7.87
CA LYS A 698 -10.14 3.49 -8.97
C LYS A 698 -10.99 3.14 -10.20
N LYS A 699 -10.92 1.89 -10.68
CA LYS A 699 -11.73 1.42 -11.81
C LYS A 699 -13.23 1.45 -11.55
N ARG A 700 -13.64 1.24 -10.30
CA ARG A 700 -15.03 1.37 -9.86
C ARG A 700 -15.50 2.83 -9.83
N PHE A 701 -14.63 3.78 -9.51
CA PHE A 701 -14.90 5.22 -9.58
C PHE A 701 -15.08 5.67 -11.04
N GLU A 702 -14.18 5.25 -11.94
CA GLU A 702 -14.30 5.48 -13.40
C GLU A 702 -15.65 4.94 -13.93
N GLN A 703 -15.97 3.67 -13.66
CA GLN A 703 -17.23 3.05 -14.07
C GLN A 703 -18.47 3.76 -13.48
N MET A 704 -18.40 4.22 -12.24
CA MET A 704 -19.50 4.93 -11.58
C MET A 704 -19.80 6.28 -12.23
N LEU A 705 -18.76 6.99 -12.71
CA LEU A 705 -18.93 8.20 -13.51
C LEU A 705 -19.59 7.86 -14.85
N ASP A 706 -19.02 6.91 -15.62
CA ASP A 706 -19.55 6.47 -16.92
C ASP A 706 -21.05 6.10 -16.85
N GLU A 707 -21.44 5.30 -15.86
CA GLU A 707 -22.83 4.88 -15.65
C GLU A 707 -23.78 6.07 -15.39
N ARG A 708 -23.31 7.11 -14.68
CA ARG A 708 -24.10 8.31 -14.36
C ARG A 708 -24.18 9.30 -15.51
N VAL A 709 -23.09 9.49 -16.24
CA VAL A 709 -23.05 10.27 -17.48
C VAL A 709 -24.01 9.66 -18.50
N ALA A 710 -23.93 8.34 -18.72
CA ALA A 710 -24.83 7.62 -19.62
C ALA A 710 -26.31 7.71 -19.21
N ALA A 711 -26.62 7.61 -17.90
CA ALA A 711 -27.99 7.76 -17.40
C ALA A 711 -28.56 9.17 -17.63
N GLY A 712 -27.77 10.22 -17.36
CA GLY A 712 -28.20 11.61 -17.57
C GLY A 712 -28.36 11.97 -19.04
N MET A 713 -27.43 11.57 -19.90
CA MET A 713 -27.56 11.68 -21.36
C MET A 713 -28.81 10.93 -21.86
N GLY A 714 -28.99 9.69 -21.40
CA GLY A 714 -30.14 8.85 -21.76
C GLY A 714 -31.48 9.50 -21.42
N LYS A 715 -31.59 10.13 -20.25
CA LYS A 715 -32.81 10.87 -19.86
C LYS A 715 -32.97 12.20 -20.60
N GLY A 716 -31.87 12.85 -20.96
CA GLY A 716 -31.88 14.04 -21.83
C GLY A 716 -32.42 13.76 -23.23
N ILE A 717 -32.06 12.60 -23.80
CA ILE A 717 -32.61 12.14 -25.08
C ILE A 717 -34.12 11.84 -24.95
N ASP A 718 -34.59 11.25 -23.84
CA ASP A 718 -36.04 11.03 -23.63
C ASP A 718 -36.82 12.34 -23.70
N VAL A 719 -36.37 13.41 -23.01
CA VAL A 719 -37.08 14.70 -23.01
C VAL A 719 -37.13 15.34 -24.40
N LEU A 720 -36.06 15.18 -25.21
CA LEU A 720 -36.09 15.57 -26.63
C LEU A 720 -37.11 14.73 -27.42
N MET A 721 -37.15 13.42 -27.21
CA MET A 721 -38.06 12.51 -27.93
C MET A 721 -39.53 12.68 -27.53
N ASP A 722 -39.81 13.00 -26.26
CA ASP A 722 -41.15 13.34 -25.76
C ASP A 722 -41.68 14.65 -26.38
N GLU A 723 -40.79 15.62 -26.66
CA GLU A 723 -41.15 16.84 -27.38
C GLU A 723 -41.30 16.63 -28.89
N VAL A 724 -40.52 15.73 -29.49
CA VAL A 724 -40.70 15.29 -30.88
C VAL A 724 -42.03 14.54 -31.05
N GLU A 725 -42.36 13.59 -30.16
CA GLU A 725 -43.65 12.89 -30.21
C GLU A 725 -44.83 13.86 -30.04
N TYR A 726 -44.71 14.85 -29.15
CA TYR A 726 -45.72 15.89 -28.97
C TYR A 726 -45.84 16.80 -30.20
N THR A 727 -44.73 17.21 -30.81
CA THR A 727 -44.72 17.99 -32.07
C THR A 727 -45.43 17.21 -33.18
N CYS A 728 -45.11 15.92 -33.33
CA CYS A 728 -45.78 15.00 -34.24
C CYS A 728 -47.27 14.75 -33.92
N ALA A 729 -47.68 14.87 -32.65
CA ALA A 729 -49.06 14.64 -32.22
C ALA A 729 -49.95 15.89 -32.26
N THR A 730 -49.37 17.09 -32.36
CA THR A 730 -50.10 18.37 -32.28
C THR A 730 -50.05 19.20 -33.55
N LEU A 731 -48.96 19.15 -34.33
CA LEU A 731 -48.84 19.91 -35.59
C LEU A 731 -49.29 19.10 -36.82
N GLN A 732 -49.09 17.78 -36.85
CA GLN A 732 -49.49 16.97 -38.00
C GLN A 732 -51.00 16.71 -37.98
N LEU A 733 -51.71 17.27 -38.95
CA LEU A 733 -53.14 17.08 -39.11
C LEU A 733 -53.41 15.75 -39.81
N THR A 734 -54.53 15.11 -39.49
CA THR A 734 -54.98 13.91 -40.21
C THR A 734 -55.20 14.16 -41.71
N ALA A 735 -55.48 15.42 -42.09
CA ALA A 735 -55.61 15.87 -43.47
C ALA A 735 -54.29 15.93 -44.25
N ASP A 736 -53.12 15.95 -43.58
CA ASP A 736 -51.82 16.02 -44.26
C ASP A 736 -51.46 14.71 -44.99
N PHE A 737 -51.83 13.58 -44.39
CA PHE A 737 -51.63 12.25 -44.97
C PHE A 737 -52.92 11.60 -45.49
N ASN A 738 -54.11 12.11 -45.16
CA ASN A 738 -55.38 11.61 -45.68
C ASN A 738 -56.19 12.71 -46.38
N THR A 739 -55.80 12.99 -47.63
CA THR A 739 -56.48 13.93 -48.53
C THR A 739 -57.96 13.56 -48.75
N ASP A 740 -58.29 12.27 -48.82
CA ASP A 740 -59.64 11.76 -49.06
C ASP A 740 -60.63 12.05 -47.92
N ALA A 741 -60.12 12.35 -46.71
CA ALA A 741 -60.93 12.73 -45.56
C ALA A 741 -61.34 14.22 -45.55
N VAL A 742 -60.84 15.04 -46.48
CA VAL A 742 -61.15 16.48 -46.55
C VAL A 742 -62.49 16.68 -47.26
N ASP A 743 -63.56 16.75 -46.47
CA ASP A 743 -64.94 16.95 -46.93
C ASP A 743 -65.05 18.16 -47.87
N ALA A 744 -65.45 17.93 -49.13
CA ALA A 744 -65.35 18.88 -50.24
C ALA A 744 -66.19 20.18 -50.08
N LYS A 745 -66.91 20.29 -48.96
CA LYS A 745 -67.66 21.48 -48.51
C LYS A 745 -66.75 22.55 -47.89
N ASN A 746 -65.64 22.18 -47.25
CA ASN A 746 -64.85 23.11 -46.41
C ASN A 746 -63.62 23.72 -47.10
N LEU A 747 -63.24 23.29 -48.31
CA LEU A 747 -62.18 23.96 -49.08
C LEU A 747 -62.61 25.37 -49.49
N THR A 748 -61.72 26.35 -49.34
CA THR A 748 -61.97 27.73 -49.78
C THR A 748 -61.97 27.82 -51.31
N GLY A 749 -62.42 28.96 -51.84
CA GLY A 749 -62.42 29.22 -53.29
C GLY A 749 -61.04 29.25 -53.94
N VAL A 750 -59.96 29.36 -53.14
CA VAL A 750 -58.57 29.30 -53.62
C VAL A 750 -58.13 27.85 -53.77
N ASP A 751 -58.35 27.02 -52.75
CA ASP A 751 -57.89 25.63 -52.69
C ASP A 751 -58.58 24.76 -53.75
N LYS A 752 -59.88 25.00 -53.98
CA LYS A 752 -60.64 24.37 -55.08
C LYS A 752 -60.07 24.70 -56.46
N ARG A 753 -59.36 25.83 -56.60
CA ARG A 753 -58.68 26.24 -57.84
C ARG A 753 -57.30 25.60 -57.97
N ALA A 754 -56.54 25.50 -56.88
CA ALA A 754 -55.26 24.79 -56.85
C ALA A 754 -55.44 23.29 -57.17
N SER A 755 -56.40 22.62 -56.52
CA SER A 755 -56.74 21.21 -56.76
C SER A 755 -57.20 20.97 -58.21
N MET A 756 -58.06 21.83 -58.77
CA MET A 756 -58.49 21.74 -60.17
C MET A 756 -57.35 21.98 -61.18
N MET A 757 -56.32 22.75 -60.80
CA MET A 757 -55.19 23.09 -61.67
C MET A 757 -53.97 22.17 -61.47
N GLY A 758 -54.13 21.06 -60.73
CA GLY A 758 -53.07 20.08 -60.48
C GLY A 758 -51.93 20.57 -59.57
N LEU A 759 -52.11 21.72 -58.90
CA LEU A 759 -51.08 22.34 -58.07
C LEU A 759 -51.14 21.78 -56.64
N VAL A 760 -50.83 20.49 -56.51
CA VAL A 760 -50.56 19.84 -55.21
C VAL A 760 -49.27 20.42 -54.64
N ASP A 761 -49.25 20.72 -53.35
CA ASP A 761 -48.04 21.17 -52.65
C ASP A 761 -47.08 19.98 -52.41
N ILE A 762 -46.12 19.81 -53.31
CA ILE A 762 -45.09 18.76 -53.27
C ILE A 762 -43.92 19.22 -52.39
N GLY A 763 -44.20 19.41 -51.10
CA GLY A 763 -43.22 19.75 -50.07
C GLY A 763 -43.21 18.74 -48.91
N PRO A 764 -42.18 18.73 -48.05
CA PRO A 764 -42.28 18.13 -46.73
C PRO A 764 -43.18 19.01 -45.83
N THR A 765 -43.86 18.41 -44.85
CA THR A 765 -44.80 19.12 -43.97
C THR A 765 -44.08 20.05 -43.00
N GLU A 766 -44.81 21.05 -42.49
CA GLU A 766 -44.28 21.95 -41.46
C GLU A 766 -43.88 21.20 -40.18
N THR A 767 -44.56 20.09 -39.85
CA THR A 767 -44.16 19.21 -38.73
C THR A 767 -42.82 18.55 -38.99
N ALA A 768 -42.58 18.02 -40.19
CA ALA A 768 -41.31 17.37 -40.52
C ALA A 768 -40.14 18.36 -40.46
N LYS A 769 -40.33 19.57 -41.00
CA LYS A 769 -39.40 20.70 -40.84
C LYS A 769 -39.15 20.99 -39.36
N ARG A 770 -40.21 21.19 -38.57
CA ARG A 770 -40.14 21.53 -37.14
C ARG A 770 -39.41 20.47 -36.31
N VAL A 771 -39.60 19.20 -36.60
CA VAL A 771 -38.90 18.08 -35.93
C VAL A 771 -37.41 18.11 -36.26
N VAL A 772 -37.05 18.26 -37.55
CA VAL A 772 -35.64 18.38 -37.96
C VAL A 772 -34.99 19.62 -37.34
N ASP A 773 -35.63 20.79 -37.41
CA ASP A 773 -35.14 22.04 -36.79
C ASP A 773 -34.87 21.86 -35.29
N THR A 774 -35.79 21.20 -34.56
CA THR A 774 -35.67 20.98 -33.11
C THR A 774 -34.48 20.08 -32.78
N ILE A 775 -34.35 18.93 -33.46
CA ILE A 775 -33.24 18.00 -33.21
C ILE A 775 -31.92 18.60 -33.68
N GLN A 776 -31.89 19.31 -34.81
CA GLN A 776 -30.70 19.99 -35.33
C GLN A 776 -30.23 21.12 -34.39
N GLN A 777 -31.14 21.89 -33.79
CA GLN A 777 -30.80 22.89 -32.77
C GLN A 777 -30.20 22.21 -31.54
N HIS A 778 -30.86 21.17 -31.02
CA HIS A 778 -30.39 20.46 -29.83
C HIS A 778 -29.03 19.79 -30.04
N THR A 779 -28.84 19.07 -31.15
CA THR A 779 -27.55 18.47 -31.52
C THR A 779 -26.48 19.54 -31.74
N GLY A 780 -26.82 20.66 -32.40
CA GLY A 780 -25.88 21.74 -32.69
C GLY A 780 -25.28 22.40 -31.45
N MET A 781 -26.03 22.48 -30.34
CA MET A 781 -25.53 23.01 -29.06
C MET A 781 -24.50 22.11 -28.36
N LEU A 782 -24.38 20.83 -28.77
CA LEU A 782 -23.44 19.88 -28.20
C LEU A 782 -22.09 19.88 -28.95
N VAL A 783 -22.08 20.42 -30.17
CA VAL A 783 -20.90 20.48 -31.05
C VAL A 783 -19.91 21.51 -30.50
N GLY A 784 -18.84 21.02 -29.86
CA GLY A 784 -17.79 21.85 -29.26
C GLY A 784 -17.90 22.07 -27.75
N SER A 785 -18.98 21.58 -27.12
CA SER A 785 -19.13 21.51 -25.65
C SER A 785 -18.92 20.10 -25.09
N THR A 786 -18.81 19.09 -25.97
CA THR A 786 -18.66 17.68 -25.63
C THR A 786 -17.57 16.98 -26.43
N ASP A 787 -17.05 15.91 -25.86
CA ASP A 787 -16.01 15.10 -26.46
C ASP A 787 -16.54 14.27 -27.64
N LYS A 788 -15.73 14.10 -28.69
CA LYS A 788 -16.22 13.55 -29.98
C LYS A 788 -16.85 12.16 -29.83
N ASN A 789 -16.26 11.29 -29.01
CA ASN A 789 -16.75 9.92 -28.82
C ASN A 789 -18.15 9.91 -28.17
N MET A 790 -18.37 10.81 -27.18
CA MET A 790 -19.65 11.00 -26.52
C MET A 790 -20.71 11.56 -27.49
N LEU A 791 -20.32 12.52 -28.33
CA LEU A 791 -21.17 13.11 -29.36
C LEU A 791 -21.56 12.09 -30.46
N ASP A 792 -20.62 11.24 -30.91
CA ASP A 792 -20.88 10.18 -31.90
C ASP A 792 -21.86 9.11 -31.34
N VAL A 793 -21.80 8.80 -30.04
CA VAL A 793 -22.77 7.94 -29.33
C VAL A 793 -24.13 8.62 -29.16
N PHE A 794 -24.16 9.88 -28.72
CA PHE A 794 -25.40 10.66 -28.58
C PHE A 794 -26.16 10.75 -29.91
N ASN A 795 -25.47 11.08 -31.00
CA ASN A 795 -26.05 11.18 -32.34
C ASN A 795 -26.60 9.83 -32.84
N GLN A 796 -25.95 8.71 -32.49
CA GLN A 796 -26.47 7.38 -32.79
C GLN A 796 -27.77 7.10 -32.04
N GLU A 797 -27.80 7.34 -30.72
CA GLU A 797 -28.98 7.05 -29.90
C GLU A 797 -30.17 7.96 -30.23
N VAL A 798 -29.91 9.25 -30.50
CA VAL A 798 -30.93 10.19 -31.01
C VAL A 798 -31.52 9.70 -32.33
N GLY A 799 -30.68 9.23 -33.27
CA GLY A 799 -31.15 8.68 -34.55
C GLY A 799 -31.99 7.41 -34.40
N LEU A 800 -31.61 6.50 -33.50
CA LEU A 800 -32.38 5.28 -33.23
C LEU A 800 -33.72 5.58 -32.54
N ARG A 801 -33.76 6.46 -31.54
CA ARG A 801 -35.02 6.83 -30.88
C ARG A 801 -35.93 7.64 -31.80
N LEU A 802 -35.38 8.53 -32.64
CA LEU A 802 -36.17 9.24 -33.67
C LEU A 802 -36.84 8.24 -34.63
N PHE A 803 -36.10 7.24 -35.14
CA PHE A 803 -36.67 6.19 -35.99
C PHE A 803 -37.85 5.48 -35.29
N GLY A 804 -37.71 5.16 -34.01
CA GLY A 804 -38.80 4.61 -33.19
C GLY A 804 -40.03 5.52 -33.08
N VAL A 805 -39.82 6.81 -32.78
CA VAL A 805 -40.91 7.81 -32.69
C VAL A 805 -41.61 8.01 -34.04
N LEU A 806 -40.85 8.04 -35.14
CA LEU A 806 -41.41 8.14 -36.50
C LEU A 806 -42.24 6.90 -36.85
N CYS A 807 -41.75 5.68 -36.57
CA CYS A 807 -42.52 4.46 -36.75
C CYS A 807 -43.82 4.46 -35.93
N LYS A 808 -43.76 4.90 -34.68
CA LYS A 808 -44.91 5.06 -33.76
C LYS A 808 -45.92 6.10 -34.28
N HIS A 809 -45.45 7.21 -34.85
CA HIS A 809 -46.28 8.24 -35.46
C HIS A 809 -46.96 7.75 -36.74
N ILE A 810 -46.21 7.18 -37.69
CA ILE A 810 -46.75 6.64 -38.94
C ILE A 810 -47.81 5.57 -38.67
N LYS A 811 -47.58 4.67 -37.69
CA LYS A 811 -48.60 3.68 -37.27
C LYS A 811 -49.88 4.31 -36.70
N ARG A 812 -49.85 5.53 -36.15
CA ARG A 812 -51.06 6.21 -35.64
C ARG A 812 -51.90 6.88 -36.73
N GLN A 813 -51.32 7.20 -37.88
CA GLN A 813 -52.00 7.95 -38.94
C GLN A 813 -52.82 7.05 -39.87
N ARG A 814 -53.65 7.68 -40.71
CA ARG A 814 -54.25 7.07 -41.91
C ARG A 814 -53.68 7.76 -43.14
N ILE A 815 -53.31 6.99 -44.16
CA ILE A 815 -52.53 7.48 -45.29
C ILE A 815 -53.24 7.12 -46.62
N SER A 816 -53.60 8.14 -47.42
CA SER A 816 -54.12 8.00 -48.78
C SER A 816 -52.98 7.88 -49.80
N ALA A 817 -53.29 7.48 -51.05
CA ALA A 817 -52.27 7.39 -52.11
C ALA A 817 -51.65 8.76 -52.46
N ASP A 818 -52.45 9.83 -52.48
CA ASP A 818 -51.95 11.20 -52.66
C ASP A 818 -51.15 11.67 -51.44
N GLY A 819 -51.63 11.37 -50.22
CA GLY A 819 -50.95 11.69 -48.98
C GLY A 819 -49.62 10.94 -48.78
N ALA A 820 -49.45 9.78 -49.43
CA ALA A 820 -48.19 9.06 -49.47
C ALA A 820 -47.05 9.89 -50.08
N ILE A 821 -47.35 10.79 -51.03
CA ILE A 821 -46.35 11.67 -51.66
C ILE A 821 -45.74 12.62 -50.61
N LYS A 822 -46.57 13.16 -49.70
CA LYS A 822 -46.12 13.98 -48.56
C LYS A 822 -45.36 13.17 -47.50
N LEU A 823 -45.81 11.93 -47.22
CA LEU A 823 -45.07 11.05 -46.32
C LEU A 823 -43.67 10.69 -46.89
N ILE A 824 -43.56 10.56 -48.22
CA ILE A 824 -42.28 10.32 -48.90
C ILE A 824 -41.38 11.56 -48.87
N SER A 825 -41.90 12.79 -49.03
CA SER A 825 -41.08 14.00 -48.87
C SER A 825 -40.58 14.17 -47.42
N ASP A 826 -41.41 13.89 -46.42
CA ASP A 826 -41.03 13.89 -45.00
C ASP A 826 -39.91 12.87 -44.71
N ILE A 827 -40.04 11.63 -45.17
CA ILE A 827 -39.03 10.58 -44.95
C ILE A 827 -37.72 10.87 -45.71
N ASN A 828 -37.78 11.49 -46.89
CA ASN A 828 -36.59 11.99 -47.58
C ASN A 828 -35.91 13.13 -46.80
N LEU A 829 -36.68 14.02 -46.15
CA LEU A 829 -36.13 15.07 -45.27
C LEU A 829 -35.41 14.45 -44.07
N TYR A 830 -36.05 13.51 -43.36
CA TYR A 830 -35.44 12.82 -42.21
C TYR A 830 -34.19 12.02 -42.62
N SER A 831 -34.22 11.29 -43.75
CA SER A 831 -33.06 10.56 -44.26
C SER A 831 -31.90 11.49 -44.65
N SER A 832 -32.21 12.66 -45.21
CA SER A 832 -31.21 13.70 -45.50
C SER A 832 -30.59 14.25 -44.22
N PHE A 833 -31.39 14.59 -43.22
CA PHE A 833 -30.92 15.05 -41.90
C PHE A 833 -30.02 14.03 -41.22
N ILE A 834 -30.42 12.76 -41.14
CA ILE A 834 -29.62 11.68 -40.53
C ILE A 834 -28.29 11.49 -41.26
N THR A 835 -28.24 11.70 -42.58
CA THR A 835 -26.98 11.70 -43.34
C THR A 835 -26.03 12.81 -42.89
N THR A 836 -26.54 13.97 -42.44
CA THR A 836 -25.70 15.05 -41.87
C THR A 836 -25.07 14.70 -40.52
N LEU A 837 -25.68 13.80 -39.74
CA LEU A 837 -25.12 13.29 -38.48
C LEU A 837 -23.94 12.32 -38.70
N ARG A 838 -23.63 11.94 -39.95
CA ARG A 838 -22.49 11.11 -40.39
C ARG A 838 -22.40 9.69 -39.81
N GLN A 839 -23.33 9.28 -38.94
CA GLN A 839 -23.31 7.97 -38.29
C GLN A 839 -23.77 6.85 -39.25
N LYS A 840 -22.86 5.92 -39.55
CA LYS A 840 -23.05 4.87 -40.57
C LYS A 840 -24.09 3.83 -40.18
N SER A 841 -24.22 3.54 -38.88
CA SER A 841 -25.17 2.53 -38.36
C SER A 841 -26.64 2.91 -38.55
N LEU A 842 -26.95 4.19 -38.75
CA LEU A 842 -28.32 4.69 -38.95
C LEU A 842 -28.82 4.58 -40.39
N LEU A 843 -27.92 4.59 -41.39
CA LEU A 843 -28.29 4.66 -42.80
C LEU A 843 -29.23 3.51 -43.26
N PRO A 844 -29.04 2.24 -42.83
CA PRO A 844 -29.96 1.15 -43.17
C PRO A 844 -31.39 1.39 -42.66
N TYR A 845 -31.57 1.91 -41.44
CA TYR A 845 -32.89 2.16 -40.84
C TYR A 845 -33.71 3.17 -41.66
N TYR A 846 -33.09 4.28 -42.05
CA TYR A 846 -33.77 5.30 -42.84
C TYR A 846 -33.91 4.91 -44.32
N SER A 847 -33.03 4.03 -44.84
CA SER A 847 -33.26 3.35 -46.12
C SER A 847 -34.48 2.42 -46.07
N ALA A 848 -34.61 1.59 -45.04
CA ALA A 848 -35.75 0.69 -44.87
C ALA A 848 -37.07 1.49 -44.69
N LEU A 849 -37.04 2.61 -43.96
CA LEU A 849 -38.19 3.52 -43.82
C LEU A 849 -38.63 4.14 -45.17
N ARG A 850 -37.67 4.40 -46.07
CA ARG A 850 -37.90 4.94 -47.42
C ARG A 850 -38.38 3.88 -48.42
N GLU A 851 -38.07 2.61 -48.20
CA GLU A 851 -38.70 1.49 -48.92
C GLU A 851 -40.09 1.18 -48.37
N LEU A 852 -40.29 1.33 -47.06
CA LEU A 852 -41.57 1.12 -46.38
C LEU A 852 -42.64 2.12 -46.85
N SER A 853 -42.28 3.40 -47.02
CA SER A 853 -43.25 4.42 -47.44
C SER A 853 -43.83 4.21 -48.84
N GLN A 854 -43.14 3.48 -49.70
CA GLN A 854 -43.63 3.12 -51.05
C GLN A 854 -44.86 2.20 -51.00
N ILE A 855 -45.09 1.48 -49.89
CA ILE A 855 -46.30 0.67 -49.65
C ILE A 855 -47.57 1.52 -49.74
N TYR A 856 -47.52 2.80 -49.37
CA TYR A 856 -48.67 3.70 -49.42
C TYR A 856 -48.95 4.25 -50.82
N LEU A 857 -47.96 4.22 -51.74
CA LEU A 857 -48.06 4.75 -53.10
C LEU A 857 -48.70 3.75 -54.09
N VAL A 858 -48.69 2.45 -53.78
CA VAL A 858 -49.26 1.40 -54.66
C VAL A 858 -50.78 1.47 -54.67
N ASP A 859 -51.38 2.29 -55.54
CA ASP A 859 -52.83 2.42 -55.66
C ASP A 859 -53.51 1.08 -56.02
N CYS A 860 -54.19 0.49 -55.05
CA CYS A 860 -55.04 -0.70 -55.21
C CYS A 860 -56.53 -0.32 -55.19
N GLY A 861 -56.83 0.97 -55.05
CA GLY A 861 -58.16 1.54 -55.16
C GLY A 861 -58.66 1.50 -56.60
N GLY A 862 -59.98 1.62 -56.75
CA GLY A 862 -60.57 1.95 -58.04
C GLY A 862 -60.57 3.47 -58.20
N GLY A 863 -59.41 4.05 -58.56
CA GLY A 863 -59.29 5.49 -58.79
C GLY A 863 -60.41 6.01 -59.70
N ASN A 864 -61.04 7.12 -59.32
CA ASN A 864 -62.26 7.62 -59.96
C ASN A 864 -62.06 7.83 -61.47
N ALA A 865 -62.81 7.11 -62.30
CA ALA A 865 -62.82 7.24 -63.75
C ALA A 865 -63.60 8.50 -64.20
N THR A 866 -63.16 9.69 -63.77
CA THR A 866 -63.72 10.99 -64.17
C THR A 866 -63.26 11.41 -65.58
N THR A 867 -63.49 10.55 -66.57
CA THR A 867 -63.73 10.98 -67.96
C THR A 867 -64.38 9.85 -68.78
N THR A 868 -65.41 10.22 -69.55
CA THR A 868 -65.97 9.43 -70.66
C THR A 868 -66.72 8.13 -70.32
N SER A 869 -68.01 8.32 -69.99
CA SER A 869 -69.13 7.56 -70.56
C SER A 869 -69.18 6.02 -70.46
N THR A 870 -69.96 5.54 -69.49
CA THR A 870 -71.02 4.54 -69.68
C THR A 870 -70.70 3.30 -70.53
N SER A 871 -70.14 2.26 -69.91
CA SER A 871 -70.38 0.87 -70.35
C SER A 871 -70.48 -0.08 -69.15
N ILE A 872 -71.43 -1.03 -69.22
CA ILE A 872 -71.75 -1.97 -68.13
C ILE A 872 -70.94 -3.30 -68.24
N PHE A 873 -70.03 -3.38 -69.21
CA PHE A 873 -69.35 -4.63 -69.62
C PHE A 873 -67.82 -4.65 -69.42
N SER A 874 -67.21 -3.65 -68.77
CA SER A 874 -65.74 -3.52 -68.60
C SER A 874 -65.16 -4.21 -67.35
N THR A 875 -65.98 -4.94 -66.59
CA THR A 875 -65.68 -5.35 -65.20
C THR A 875 -64.50 -6.32 -65.04
N SER A 876 -64.20 -7.16 -66.02
CA SER A 876 -63.14 -8.18 -65.93
C SER A 876 -61.72 -7.61 -65.99
N ALA A 877 -61.47 -6.65 -66.88
CA ALA A 877 -60.15 -6.05 -67.07
C ALA A 877 -59.72 -5.23 -65.84
N ALA A 878 -60.62 -4.38 -65.32
CA ALA A 878 -60.35 -3.58 -64.13
C ALA A 878 -60.10 -4.45 -62.88
N ALA A 879 -60.88 -5.52 -62.70
CA ALA A 879 -60.67 -6.49 -61.62
C ALA A 879 -59.31 -7.22 -61.76
N THR A 880 -58.91 -7.59 -62.98
CA THR A 880 -57.61 -8.24 -63.24
C THR A 880 -56.43 -7.32 -62.90
N THR A 881 -56.48 -6.05 -63.34
CA THR A 881 -55.44 -5.05 -63.01
C THR A 881 -55.36 -4.79 -61.51
N ARG A 882 -56.50 -4.70 -60.82
CA ARG A 882 -56.55 -4.58 -59.35
C ARG A 882 -55.90 -5.78 -58.67
N MET A 883 -56.26 -7.00 -59.06
CA MET A 883 -55.66 -8.22 -58.49
C MET A 883 -54.15 -8.31 -58.75
N ALA A 884 -53.65 -7.78 -59.87
CA ALA A 884 -52.21 -7.66 -60.13
C ALA A 884 -51.53 -6.71 -59.14
N ARG A 885 -52.07 -5.50 -58.94
CA ARG A 885 -51.53 -4.53 -57.96
C ARG A 885 -51.63 -5.01 -56.50
N CYS A 886 -52.71 -5.69 -56.12
CA CYS A 886 -52.83 -6.34 -54.82
C CYS A 886 -51.77 -7.44 -54.64
N LYS A 887 -51.39 -8.15 -55.70
CA LYS A 887 -50.31 -9.14 -55.69
C LYS A 887 -48.93 -8.47 -55.61
N GLU A 888 -48.70 -7.36 -56.31
CA GLU A 888 -47.48 -6.55 -56.18
C GLU A 888 -47.31 -6.07 -54.73
N LEU A 889 -48.36 -5.48 -54.15
CA LEU A 889 -48.40 -5.06 -52.73
C LEU A 889 -48.12 -6.24 -51.78
N ALA A 890 -48.70 -7.41 -52.02
CA ALA A 890 -48.41 -8.63 -51.24
C ALA A 890 -46.94 -9.08 -51.36
N THR A 891 -46.33 -9.03 -52.55
CA THR A 891 -44.91 -9.35 -52.71
C THR A 891 -44.00 -8.34 -52.02
N ILE A 892 -44.37 -7.06 -52.00
CA ILE A 892 -43.59 -6.01 -51.30
C ILE A 892 -43.64 -6.22 -49.78
N ILE A 893 -44.80 -6.58 -49.20
CA ILE A 893 -44.92 -6.86 -47.77
C ILE A 893 -44.15 -8.12 -47.34
N ALA A 894 -44.01 -9.10 -48.25
CA ALA A 894 -43.30 -10.36 -47.99
C ALA A 894 -41.78 -10.29 -48.20
N ASP A 895 -41.26 -9.25 -48.87
CA ASP A 895 -39.84 -9.08 -49.19
C ASP A 895 -39.06 -8.49 -48.00
N ASN A 896 -38.44 -9.35 -47.20
CA ASN A 896 -37.65 -8.98 -46.02
C ASN A 896 -36.26 -8.40 -46.39
N ASP A 897 -35.68 -8.86 -47.51
CA ASP A 897 -34.36 -8.41 -47.97
C ASP A 897 -34.41 -6.93 -48.38
N ARG A 898 -35.52 -6.48 -48.98
CA ARG A 898 -35.79 -5.07 -49.30
C ARG A 898 -35.73 -4.13 -48.09
N TYR A 899 -36.02 -4.61 -46.89
CA TYR A 899 -35.98 -3.83 -45.65
C TYR A 899 -34.66 -3.98 -44.88
N HIS A 900 -33.61 -4.53 -45.51
CA HIS A 900 -32.30 -4.82 -44.90
C HIS A 900 -32.39 -5.69 -43.62
N GLY A 901 -33.46 -6.49 -43.48
CA GLY A 901 -33.76 -7.26 -42.27
C GLY A 901 -34.21 -6.45 -41.05
N ILE A 902 -34.54 -5.17 -41.20
CA ILE A 902 -34.89 -4.24 -40.11
C ILE A 902 -36.38 -4.34 -39.73
N PHE A 903 -37.26 -4.54 -40.71
CA PHE A 903 -38.68 -4.79 -40.50
C PHE A 903 -39.04 -6.21 -40.92
N ARG A 904 -39.71 -6.95 -40.04
CA ARG A 904 -40.31 -8.26 -40.38
C ARG A 904 -41.58 -8.05 -41.21
N ALA A 905 -41.92 -9.02 -42.06
CA ALA A 905 -43.15 -8.98 -42.87
C ALA A 905 -44.43 -8.72 -42.03
N GLU A 906 -44.47 -9.20 -40.79
CA GLU A 906 -45.53 -8.92 -39.81
C GLU A 906 -45.63 -7.42 -39.44
N GLU A 907 -44.49 -6.75 -39.23
CA GLU A 907 -44.43 -5.32 -38.91
C GLU A 907 -44.75 -4.47 -40.13
N VAL A 908 -44.25 -4.87 -41.31
CA VAL A 908 -44.57 -4.27 -42.61
C VAL A 908 -46.07 -4.37 -42.90
N TYR A 909 -46.70 -5.49 -42.53
CA TYR A 909 -48.15 -5.67 -42.60
C TYR A 909 -48.90 -4.71 -41.64
N GLU A 910 -48.45 -4.51 -40.40
CA GLU A 910 -49.05 -3.51 -39.49
C GLU A 910 -49.01 -2.07 -40.04
N PHE A 911 -47.99 -1.74 -40.85
CA PHE A 911 -47.90 -0.47 -41.57
C PHE A 911 -48.88 -0.43 -42.75
N ALA A 912 -48.98 -1.52 -43.54
CA ALA A 912 -49.95 -1.63 -44.63
C ALA A 912 -51.41 -1.48 -44.14
N GLU A 913 -51.72 -1.96 -42.93
CA GLU A 913 -53.04 -1.78 -42.29
C GLU A 913 -53.47 -0.31 -42.11
N ARG A 914 -52.54 0.64 -42.20
CA ARG A 914 -52.78 2.09 -42.02
C ARG A 914 -53.15 2.82 -43.31
N ARG A 915 -53.09 2.15 -44.47
CA ARG A 915 -53.62 2.68 -45.73
C ARG A 915 -55.10 3.08 -45.58
N ALA A 916 -55.53 4.11 -46.28
CA ALA A 916 -56.94 4.55 -46.31
C ALA A 916 -57.85 3.50 -47.00
N ASP A 917 -57.36 2.85 -48.05
CA ASP A 917 -58.09 1.84 -48.83
C ASP A 917 -58.02 0.42 -48.23
N TRP A 918 -57.33 0.22 -47.10
CA TRP A 918 -56.98 -1.11 -46.59
C TRP A 918 -58.18 -2.05 -46.47
N TYR A 919 -59.31 -1.60 -45.92
CA TYR A 919 -60.51 -2.44 -45.77
C TYR A 919 -61.08 -2.96 -47.11
N ALA A 920 -60.86 -2.25 -48.21
CA ALA A 920 -61.28 -2.71 -49.54
C ALA A 920 -60.27 -3.69 -50.15
N VAL A 921 -58.98 -3.57 -49.81
CA VAL A 921 -57.85 -4.24 -50.48
C VAL A 921 -57.34 -5.47 -49.71
N ARG A 922 -57.49 -5.46 -48.38
CA ARG A 922 -57.04 -6.48 -47.42
C ARG A 922 -57.30 -7.91 -47.89
N ARG A 923 -58.54 -8.24 -48.30
CA ARG A 923 -58.90 -9.61 -48.72
C ARG A 923 -58.10 -10.09 -49.94
N ASP A 924 -57.82 -9.19 -50.88
CA ASP A 924 -57.07 -9.52 -52.10
C ASP A 924 -55.57 -9.68 -51.79
N VAL A 925 -55.04 -8.90 -50.83
CA VAL A 925 -53.65 -8.98 -50.33
C VAL A 925 -53.44 -10.20 -49.44
N GLU A 926 -54.30 -10.46 -48.44
CA GLU A 926 -54.24 -11.66 -47.59
C GLU A 926 -54.32 -12.94 -48.44
N ARG A 927 -55.13 -12.94 -49.50
CA ARG A 927 -55.20 -14.05 -50.46
C ARG A 927 -53.90 -14.24 -51.25
N ALA A 928 -53.21 -13.15 -51.61
CA ALA A 928 -51.95 -13.20 -52.33
C ALA A 928 -50.74 -13.52 -51.43
N MET A 929 -50.75 -13.11 -50.16
CA MET A 929 -49.71 -13.42 -49.17
C MET A 929 -49.83 -14.84 -48.61
N TYR A 930 -51.01 -15.24 -48.17
CA TYR A 930 -51.23 -16.48 -47.41
C TYR A 930 -51.93 -17.59 -48.23
N GLY A 931 -52.24 -17.36 -49.50
CA GLY A 931 -52.90 -18.34 -50.38
C GLY A 931 -54.37 -18.64 -50.01
N ILE A 932 -54.98 -17.83 -49.14
CA ILE A 932 -56.33 -18.07 -48.60
C ILE A 932 -57.37 -17.99 -49.74
N GLY A 933 -57.89 -19.16 -50.15
CA GLY A 933 -58.76 -19.29 -51.32
C GLY A 933 -58.09 -19.87 -52.56
N CYS A 934 -56.94 -20.54 -52.42
CA CYS A 934 -56.50 -21.58 -53.35
C CYS A 934 -57.30 -22.86 -53.07
N LEU A 935 -58.35 -23.10 -53.86
CA LEU A 935 -58.83 -24.47 -54.08
C LEU A 935 -57.76 -25.19 -54.90
N ILE A 936 -57.32 -26.36 -54.43
CA ILE A 936 -56.44 -27.24 -55.20
C ILE A 936 -57.24 -27.75 -56.40
N MET A 937 -56.67 -27.59 -57.61
CA MET A 937 -57.06 -28.32 -58.83
C MET A 937 -55.93 -29.29 -59.19
#